data_AF-A0A4U6QA76-F1
#
_entry.id   AF-A0A4U6QA76-F1
#
_cell.length_a   1.000
_cell.length_b   1.000
_cell.length_c   1.000
_cell.angle_alpha   90.00
_cell.angle_beta   90.00
_cell.angle_gamma   90.00
#
_symmetry.space_group_name_H-M   'P 1'
#
loop_
_entity.id
_entity.type
_entity.pdbx_description
1 polymer ?
#
loop_
_entity_poly.entity_id
_entity_poly.type
_entity_poly.pdbx_seq_one_letter_code
_entity_poly.pdbx_strand_id
1 'polypeptide(L)'
;MTHPTPDDMVAAAVQALVERGSLPEADLLRRLGPKVLGNPEAADGLVDALLDEPGVYELPDNRWVWLPTVLDGRVFTHRVGELELAHDVLVVDADLLTPLMLTELPQYARLTDGSTVQDLSPTFDAELLAERGVPVGDWDVEGVLLLEPGRLSALGVSAGDLVALTVTPGGFDLSVPGELEPSDIGELVAALAAQDPQAALDLFDVMLQLCVERPDSQRIPTAPLGEALRAAGLDHDAAAVAVEGFDFDDARALGHLQAEYDLDRDEAAAVAVVLELCEDVGRLLERAVDGEDAGDGGDGWPTPEDADGPVDDDERQVAEATLEYLRVPAVADAVCQELDPSDRRAATALGVFAESAEASAPRSLLGPLRYLQGVAQERLGDTTDAEQTFGVAESLDPSWPLTLIRLAEYAADRGQADRGIGLLQRAGVEADDPLVQLLLHFQPVPRPDLGRNQPCWCGSGRKYKACHLHREQLSLADRAPWLYAKASSRLGEWATAEMVETAEVHAGGQGGDDALSEALADPLVADAVLFEGLVFYRFLARRGELLPDDEHEMARQWLDVDRSVHEVVSFDGEYAARLKDLRTGDEHDVIGLPVDGPVEVGALYCARVVPAGDTWQVPGGLVPVVPEERDGLLALLADEPSATDVVGFLSRSGG
;
A
#
# COMPACT_ATOMS: atom_id res chain seq x y z
N MET A 1 -2.19 7.58 42.39
CA MET A 1 -2.67 6.23 42.06
C MET A 1 -2.54 6.14 40.56
N THR A 2 -1.63 5.31 40.08
CA THR A 2 -1.34 5.11 38.66
C THR A 2 -2.55 4.50 37.97
N HIS A 3 -2.86 4.98 36.76
CA HIS A 3 -3.74 4.26 35.84
C HIS A 3 -3.04 2.95 35.43
N PRO A 4 -3.77 1.84 35.27
CA PRO A 4 -3.19 0.61 34.75
C PRO A 4 -2.60 0.89 33.36
N THR A 5 -1.45 0.31 33.07
CA THR A 5 -0.86 0.34 31.72
C THR A 5 -1.64 -0.61 30.80
N PRO A 6 -1.55 -0.46 29.47
CA PRO A 6 -2.12 -1.42 28.53
C PRO A 6 -1.71 -2.87 28.85
N ASP A 7 -0.43 -3.12 29.11
CA ASP A 7 0.10 -4.43 29.49
C ASP A 7 -0.56 -5.03 30.75
N ASP A 8 -0.79 -4.18 31.78
CA ASP A 8 -1.48 -4.62 33.00
C ASP A 8 -2.93 -5.04 32.71
N MET A 9 -3.57 -4.41 31.72
CA MET A 9 -4.95 -4.67 31.32
C MET A 9 -5.04 -5.94 30.48
N VAL A 10 -4.13 -6.12 29.51
CA VAL A 10 -4.01 -7.35 28.70
C VAL A 10 -3.76 -8.56 29.60
N ALA A 11 -2.79 -8.48 30.52
CA ALA A 11 -2.49 -9.57 31.45
C ALA A 11 -3.71 -9.98 32.31
N ALA A 12 -4.51 -9.00 32.74
CA ALA A 12 -5.73 -9.25 33.51
C ALA A 12 -6.86 -9.84 32.65
N ALA A 13 -6.97 -9.44 31.38
CA ALA A 13 -7.90 -10.02 30.42
C ALA A 13 -7.54 -11.47 30.10
N VAL A 14 -6.27 -11.76 29.79
CA VAL A 14 -5.76 -13.13 29.58
C VAL A 14 -6.05 -14.00 30.81
N GLN A 15 -5.79 -13.51 32.03
CA GLN A 15 -6.13 -14.26 33.24
C GLN A 15 -7.64 -14.58 33.32
N ALA A 16 -8.51 -13.63 32.94
CA ALA A 16 -9.95 -13.86 32.95
C ALA A 16 -10.37 -14.94 31.92
N LEU A 17 -9.75 -14.94 30.74
CA LEU A 17 -9.98 -15.93 29.69
C LEU A 17 -9.50 -17.33 30.13
N VAL A 18 -8.33 -17.43 30.75
CA VAL A 18 -7.82 -18.69 31.34
C VAL A 18 -8.78 -19.24 32.41
N GLU A 19 -9.33 -18.38 33.28
CA GLU A 19 -10.20 -18.81 34.38
C GLU A 19 -11.63 -19.17 33.95
N ARG A 20 -12.13 -18.58 32.86
CA ARG A 20 -13.56 -18.63 32.50
C ARG A 20 -13.84 -19.19 31.11
N GLY A 21 -12.82 -19.42 30.29
CA GLY A 21 -12.96 -19.74 28.88
C GLY A 21 -13.35 -18.51 28.07
N SER A 22 -14.17 -18.71 27.03
CA SER A 22 -14.61 -17.64 26.13
C SER A 22 -15.43 -16.57 26.87
N LEU A 23 -15.13 -15.29 26.67
CA LEU A 23 -15.88 -14.17 27.26
C LEU A 23 -16.21 -13.10 26.20
N PRO A 24 -17.43 -12.52 26.20
CA PRO A 24 -17.69 -11.32 25.43
C PRO A 24 -16.84 -10.13 25.89
N GLU A 25 -16.52 -9.21 24.97
CA GLU A 25 -15.77 -7.99 25.27
C GLU A 25 -16.34 -7.21 26.47
N ALA A 26 -17.67 -7.03 26.51
CA ALA A 26 -18.36 -6.34 27.59
C ALA A 26 -18.19 -7.01 28.98
N ASP A 27 -17.92 -8.33 29.03
CA ASP A 27 -17.60 -9.07 30.25
C ASP A 27 -16.13 -8.89 30.65
N LEU A 28 -15.20 -8.82 29.69
CA LEU A 28 -13.79 -8.50 29.92
C LEU A 28 -13.63 -7.08 30.49
N LEU A 29 -14.22 -6.08 29.83
CA LEU A 29 -14.21 -4.68 30.28
C LEU A 29 -14.80 -4.52 31.69
N ARG A 30 -15.88 -5.26 32.00
CA ARG A 30 -16.48 -5.26 33.35
C ARG A 30 -15.53 -5.75 34.44
N ARG A 31 -14.63 -6.68 34.11
CA ARG A 31 -13.69 -7.30 35.06
C ARG A 31 -12.45 -6.45 35.29
N LEU A 32 -12.00 -5.72 34.27
CA LEU A 32 -10.92 -4.73 34.39
C LEU A 32 -11.33 -3.53 35.27
N GLY A 33 -12.64 -3.38 35.50
CA GLY A 33 -13.21 -2.57 36.57
C GLY A 33 -13.50 -1.11 36.18
N PRO A 34 -13.98 -0.28 37.12
CA PRO A 34 -14.51 1.07 36.83
C PRO A 34 -13.48 2.07 36.28
N LYS A 35 -12.19 1.74 36.38
CA LYS A 35 -11.09 2.61 35.90
C LYS A 35 -10.91 2.56 34.38
N VAL A 36 -11.31 1.46 33.75
CA VAL A 36 -11.30 1.27 32.29
C VAL A 36 -12.65 1.67 31.70
N LEU A 37 -13.76 1.21 32.30
CA LEU A 37 -15.14 1.55 31.88
C LEU A 37 -15.49 3.05 31.90
N GLY A 38 -14.70 3.88 32.60
CA GLY A 38 -14.89 5.32 32.69
C GLY A 38 -14.13 6.14 31.64
N ASN A 39 -13.33 5.50 30.79
CA ASN A 39 -12.52 6.15 29.77
C ASN A 39 -12.66 5.40 28.42
N PRO A 40 -13.44 5.92 27.45
CA PRO A 40 -13.60 5.31 26.13
C PRO A 40 -12.27 5.05 25.42
N GLU A 41 -11.33 6.00 25.46
CA GLU A 41 -10.00 5.85 24.85
C GLU A 41 -9.19 4.68 25.42
N ALA A 42 -9.43 4.32 26.69
CA ALA A 42 -8.79 3.16 27.32
C ALA A 42 -9.52 1.85 27.06
N ALA A 43 -10.77 1.88 26.60
CA ALA A 43 -11.51 0.70 26.17
C ALA A 43 -11.15 0.36 24.72
N ASP A 44 -11.11 1.36 23.84
CA ASP A 44 -10.68 1.19 22.45
C ASP A 44 -9.23 0.69 22.40
N GLY A 45 -8.31 1.36 23.12
CA GLY A 45 -6.91 0.92 23.20
C GLY A 45 -6.67 -0.41 23.93
N LEU A 46 -7.69 -1.02 24.56
CA LEU A 46 -7.59 -2.40 25.05
C LEU A 46 -7.90 -3.41 23.95
N VAL A 47 -8.90 -3.13 23.10
CA VAL A 47 -9.27 -4.03 22.01
C VAL A 47 -8.09 -4.17 21.07
N ASP A 48 -7.50 -3.05 20.63
CA ASP A 48 -6.30 -3.04 19.81
C ASP A 48 -5.16 -3.83 20.48
N ALA A 49 -4.91 -3.59 21.77
CA ALA A 49 -3.87 -4.30 22.52
C ALA A 49 -4.15 -5.81 22.73
N LEU A 50 -5.41 -6.24 22.67
CA LEU A 50 -5.78 -7.66 22.73
C LEU A 50 -5.65 -8.34 21.37
N LEU A 51 -5.91 -7.62 20.27
CA LEU A 51 -5.65 -8.11 18.91
C LEU A 51 -4.14 -8.35 18.70
N ASP A 52 -3.29 -7.52 19.31
CA ASP A 52 -1.83 -7.64 19.24
C ASP A 52 -1.22 -8.66 20.23
N GLU A 53 -1.98 -9.21 21.18
CA GLU A 53 -1.45 -10.14 22.20
C GLU A 53 -1.42 -11.59 21.68
N PRO A 54 -0.23 -12.21 21.53
CA PRO A 54 -0.12 -13.56 20.98
C PRO A 54 -0.94 -14.58 21.78
N GLY A 55 -1.73 -15.38 21.07
CA GLY A 55 -2.58 -16.42 21.67
C GLY A 55 -3.93 -15.94 22.23
N VAL A 56 -4.21 -14.64 22.21
CA VAL A 56 -5.57 -14.11 22.37
C VAL A 56 -6.23 -14.05 20.99
N TYR A 57 -7.51 -14.41 20.90
CA TYR A 57 -8.23 -14.37 19.63
C TYR A 57 -9.71 -14.00 19.84
N GLU A 58 -10.28 -13.24 18.91
CA GLU A 58 -11.71 -12.91 18.87
C GLU A 58 -12.46 -13.82 17.89
N LEU A 59 -13.47 -14.54 18.38
CA LEU A 59 -14.33 -15.38 17.55
C LEU A 59 -15.30 -14.53 16.70
N PRO A 60 -15.85 -15.07 15.60
CA PRO A 60 -16.87 -14.40 14.78
C PRO A 60 -18.13 -13.95 15.54
N ASP A 61 -18.41 -14.54 16.71
CA ASP A 61 -19.50 -14.14 17.59
C ASP A 61 -19.12 -13.09 18.66
N ASN A 62 -17.97 -12.43 18.49
CA ASN A 62 -17.39 -11.37 19.34
C ASN A 62 -17.05 -11.85 20.77
N ARG A 63 -16.74 -13.14 20.91
CA ARG A 63 -16.19 -13.70 22.14
C ARG A 63 -14.68 -13.84 22.02
N TRP A 64 -14.00 -13.41 23.05
CA TRP A 64 -12.56 -13.52 23.18
C TRP A 64 -12.18 -14.84 23.82
N VAL A 65 -11.09 -15.43 23.36
CA VAL A 65 -10.54 -16.69 23.87
C VAL A 65 -9.04 -16.63 24.09
N TRP A 66 -8.56 -17.49 24.97
CA TRP A 66 -7.13 -17.80 25.12
C TRP A 66 -6.85 -19.14 24.44
N LEU A 67 -6.19 -19.12 23.28
CA LEU A 67 -5.97 -20.30 22.43
C LEU A 67 -5.39 -21.48 23.20
N PRO A 68 -4.37 -21.33 24.08
CA PRO A 68 -3.81 -22.44 24.84
C PRO A 68 -4.84 -23.16 25.72
N THR A 69 -5.83 -22.45 26.27
CA THR A 69 -6.89 -23.07 27.08
C THR A 69 -7.95 -23.75 26.21
N VAL A 70 -8.29 -23.17 25.06
CA VAL A 70 -9.29 -23.75 24.15
C VAL A 70 -8.77 -25.02 23.50
N LEU A 71 -7.48 -25.04 23.15
CA LEU A 71 -6.85 -26.12 22.40
C LEU A 71 -6.22 -27.20 23.29
N ASP A 72 -6.10 -27.00 24.61
CA ASP A 72 -5.47 -27.97 25.52
C ASP A 72 -6.09 -29.37 25.43
N GLY A 73 -5.21 -30.35 25.18
CA GLY A 73 -5.56 -31.76 25.06
C GLY A 73 -6.26 -32.16 23.76
N ARG A 74 -6.29 -31.29 22.75
CA ARG A 74 -6.77 -31.64 21.40
C ARG A 74 -5.68 -32.31 20.58
N VAL A 75 -6.12 -33.17 19.68
CA VAL A 75 -5.29 -34.02 18.83
C VAL A 75 -5.61 -33.73 17.38
N PHE A 76 -4.63 -33.21 16.66
CA PHE A 76 -4.70 -32.92 15.24
C PHE A 76 -3.92 -33.99 14.49
N THR A 77 -4.59 -34.70 13.59
CA THR A 77 -4.00 -35.80 12.82
C THR A 77 -3.69 -35.35 11.41
N HIS A 78 -2.49 -35.62 10.92
CA HIS A 78 -2.04 -35.20 9.59
C HIS A 78 -1.41 -36.38 8.85
N ARG A 79 -1.57 -36.42 7.52
CA ARG A 79 -1.04 -37.49 6.67
C ARG A 79 0.28 -37.10 6.05
N VAL A 80 1.35 -37.77 6.46
CA VAL A 80 2.71 -37.40 6.07
C VAL A 80 3.01 -37.79 4.62
N GLY A 81 3.41 -36.82 3.80
CA GLY A 81 3.85 -36.98 2.42
C GLY A 81 5.34 -37.34 2.27
N GLU A 82 5.75 -37.58 1.01
CA GLU A 82 7.15 -37.91 0.69
C GLU A 82 8.12 -36.75 0.98
N LEU A 83 7.68 -35.53 0.68
CA LEU A 83 8.44 -34.30 0.89
C LEU A 83 8.70 -34.08 2.39
N GLU A 84 7.64 -34.12 3.18
CA GLU A 84 7.68 -33.94 4.63
C GLU A 84 8.66 -34.91 5.30
N LEU A 85 8.62 -36.19 4.90
CA LEU A 85 9.57 -37.20 5.37
C LEU A 85 11.01 -36.96 4.95
N ALA A 86 11.21 -36.43 3.74
CA ALA A 86 12.55 -36.19 3.22
C ALA A 86 13.25 -35.03 3.95
N HIS A 87 12.48 -34.05 4.44
CA HIS A 87 13.01 -32.81 4.99
C HIS A 87 12.68 -32.55 6.47
N ASP A 88 11.94 -33.44 7.12
CA ASP A 88 11.43 -33.28 8.49
C ASP A 88 10.68 -31.95 8.66
N VAL A 89 9.74 -31.71 7.73
CA VAL A 89 8.77 -30.62 7.79
C VAL A 89 7.37 -31.21 7.90
N LEU A 90 6.45 -30.49 8.52
CA LEU A 90 5.02 -30.75 8.39
C LEU A 90 4.39 -29.56 7.66
N VAL A 91 3.69 -29.82 6.57
CA VAL A 91 2.96 -28.82 5.80
C VAL A 91 1.74 -28.39 6.60
N VAL A 92 1.54 -27.08 6.72
CA VAL A 92 0.35 -26.54 7.34
C VAL A 92 -0.75 -26.46 6.28
N ASP A 93 -1.60 -27.48 6.31
CA ASP A 93 -2.88 -27.52 5.61
C ASP A 93 -4.04 -27.43 6.62
N ALA A 94 -5.25 -27.71 6.16
CA ALA A 94 -6.45 -27.81 6.99
C ALA A 94 -6.25 -28.64 8.27
N ASP A 95 -5.39 -29.66 8.27
CA ASP A 95 -5.19 -30.53 9.44
C ASP A 95 -4.42 -29.83 10.56
N LEU A 96 -3.50 -28.91 10.21
CA LEU A 96 -2.53 -28.31 11.13
C LEU A 96 -2.65 -26.78 11.25
N LEU A 97 -3.57 -26.14 10.51
CA LEU A 97 -3.85 -24.71 10.61
C LEU A 97 -4.19 -24.26 12.05
N THR A 98 -5.13 -24.94 12.71
CA THR A 98 -5.55 -24.55 14.07
C THR A 98 -4.43 -24.63 15.11
N PRO A 99 -3.62 -25.71 15.20
CA PRO A 99 -2.49 -25.73 16.13
C PRO A 99 -1.35 -24.81 15.69
N LEU A 100 -1.24 -24.42 14.41
CA LEU A 100 -0.22 -23.46 13.94
C LEU A 100 -0.28 -22.17 14.77
N MET A 101 -1.47 -21.59 14.96
CA MET A 101 -1.65 -20.31 15.67
C MET A 101 -1.11 -20.27 17.11
N LEU A 102 -0.71 -21.41 17.69
CA LEU A 102 -0.04 -21.44 18.98
C LEU A 102 1.47 -21.17 18.90
N THR A 103 2.13 -21.36 17.75
CA THR A 103 3.59 -21.25 17.55
C THR A 103 4.13 -19.86 17.86
N GLU A 104 3.30 -18.82 17.73
CA GLU A 104 3.60 -17.45 18.14
C GLU A 104 3.98 -17.35 19.63
N LEU A 105 3.47 -18.27 20.45
CA LEU A 105 3.85 -18.37 21.84
C LEU A 105 5.14 -19.22 21.98
N PRO A 106 6.20 -18.71 22.64
CA PRO A 106 7.47 -19.42 22.77
C PRO A 106 7.36 -20.82 23.40
N GLN A 107 6.30 -21.08 24.15
CA GLN A 107 6.01 -22.38 24.75
C GLN A 107 5.63 -23.47 23.75
N TYR A 108 5.07 -23.10 22.59
CA TYR A 108 4.64 -24.02 21.54
C TYR A 108 5.60 -24.06 20.35
N ALA A 109 6.62 -23.20 20.30
CA ALA A 109 7.79 -23.33 19.42
C ALA A 109 8.73 -24.52 19.78
N ARG A 110 8.17 -25.58 20.38
CA ARG A 110 8.88 -26.78 20.84
C ARG A 110 7.94 -27.97 21.03
N LEU A 111 8.51 -29.16 20.88
CA LEU A 111 7.88 -30.40 21.32
C LEU A 111 8.04 -30.61 22.83
N THR A 112 7.24 -31.50 23.40
CA THR A 112 7.26 -31.86 24.85
C THR A 112 8.59 -32.44 25.34
N ASP A 113 9.43 -32.97 24.44
CA ASP A 113 10.78 -33.43 24.76
C ASP A 113 11.86 -32.33 24.67
N GLY A 114 11.45 -31.11 24.33
CA GLY A 114 12.31 -29.93 24.24
C GLY A 114 12.92 -29.67 22.87
N SER A 115 12.72 -30.55 21.88
CA SER A 115 13.13 -30.29 20.49
C SER A 115 12.37 -29.11 19.90
N THR A 116 13.04 -28.33 19.04
CA THR A 116 12.45 -27.10 18.49
C THR A 116 11.43 -27.39 17.41
N VAL A 117 10.37 -26.59 17.35
CA VAL A 117 9.45 -26.49 16.21
C VAL A 117 9.54 -25.04 15.72
N GLN A 118 9.89 -24.85 14.45
CA GLN A 118 9.90 -23.52 13.83
C GLN A 118 8.76 -23.44 12.84
N ASP A 119 7.98 -22.39 12.95
CA ASP A 119 6.97 -22.01 11.98
C ASP A 119 7.64 -21.14 10.92
N LEU A 120 7.54 -21.52 9.65
CA LEU A 120 8.20 -20.84 8.54
C LEU A 120 7.21 -20.63 7.39
N SER A 121 7.20 -19.42 6.84
CA SER A 121 6.45 -19.07 5.64
C SER A 121 7.28 -19.37 4.39
N PRO A 122 6.76 -20.12 3.40
CA PRO A 122 7.43 -20.29 2.11
C PRO A 122 7.76 -18.98 1.39
N THR A 123 6.93 -17.95 1.60
CA THR A 123 7.06 -16.63 0.97
C THR A 123 8.14 -15.79 1.65
N PHE A 124 8.11 -15.71 2.99
CA PHE A 124 9.01 -14.84 3.74
C PHE A 124 10.32 -15.52 4.17
N ASP A 125 10.32 -16.84 4.38
CA ASP A 125 11.45 -17.63 4.89
C ASP A 125 12.08 -18.53 3.82
N ALA A 126 11.93 -18.19 2.53
CA ALA A 126 12.43 -18.98 1.41
C ALA A 126 13.93 -19.31 1.52
N GLU A 127 14.74 -18.38 2.06
CA GLU A 127 16.17 -18.59 2.28
C GLU A 127 16.43 -19.68 3.34
N LEU A 128 15.72 -19.63 4.48
CA LEU A 128 15.87 -20.62 5.56
C LEU A 128 15.44 -22.02 5.11
N LEU A 129 14.36 -22.10 4.33
CA LEU A 129 13.90 -23.34 3.71
C LEU A 129 14.93 -23.89 2.72
N ALA A 130 15.49 -23.03 1.87
CA ALA A 130 16.54 -23.41 0.93
C ALA A 130 17.81 -23.91 1.65
N GLU A 131 18.20 -23.29 2.78
CA GLU A 131 19.32 -23.76 3.61
C GLU A 131 19.09 -25.17 4.18
N ARG A 132 17.84 -25.49 4.53
CA ARG A 132 17.42 -26.85 4.94
C ARG A 132 17.28 -27.82 3.77
N GLY A 133 17.47 -27.34 2.53
CA GLY A 133 17.30 -28.13 1.32
C GLY A 133 15.84 -28.47 1.04
N VAL A 134 14.90 -27.75 1.67
CA VAL A 134 13.47 -27.85 1.41
C VAL A 134 13.22 -27.15 0.07
N PRO A 135 12.67 -27.83 -0.95
CA PRO A 135 12.46 -27.23 -2.25
C PRO A 135 11.33 -26.20 -2.18
N VAL A 136 11.66 -24.92 -2.17
CA VAL A 136 10.67 -23.85 -2.27
C VAL A 136 10.03 -23.92 -3.67
N GLY A 137 8.73 -24.16 -3.74
CA GLY A 137 7.93 -24.16 -4.98
C GLY A 137 6.54 -23.60 -4.71
N ASP A 138 5.70 -23.53 -5.73
CA ASP A 138 4.30 -23.08 -5.63
C ASP A 138 3.47 -24.09 -4.81
N TRP A 139 3.64 -24.04 -3.49
CA TRP A 139 2.85 -24.81 -2.55
C TRP A 139 1.70 -23.93 -2.10
N ASP A 140 0.48 -24.38 -2.34
CA ASP A 140 -0.73 -23.75 -1.81
C ASP A 140 -0.87 -24.12 -0.32
N VAL A 141 0.01 -23.54 0.51
CA VAL A 141 0.16 -23.85 1.94
C VAL A 141 0.38 -22.57 2.73
N GLU A 142 -0.22 -22.47 3.91
CA GLU A 142 -0.06 -21.31 4.80
C GLU A 142 1.36 -21.22 5.39
N GLY A 143 1.99 -22.38 5.61
CA GLY A 143 3.28 -22.46 6.25
C GLY A 143 3.81 -23.87 6.36
N VAL A 144 4.97 -24.03 6.98
CA VAL A 144 5.52 -25.32 7.38
C VAL A 144 6.02 -25.30 8.82
N LEU A 145 5.74 -26.37 9.56
CA LEU A 145 6.38 -26.65 10.84
C LEU A 145 7.69 -27.41 10.59
N LEU A 146 8.82 -26.71 10.66
CA LEU A 146 10.14 -27.29 10.54
C LEU A 146 10.54 -27.98 11.85
N LEU A 147 10.86 -29.27 11.74
CA LEU A 147 11.30 -30.12 12.85
C LEU A 147 12.83 -30.31 12.83
N GLU A 148 13.35 -30.87 13.91
CA GLU A 148 14.74 -31.34 13.95
C GLU A 148 14.97 -32.49 12.95
N PRO A 149 16.14 -32.55 12.27
CA PRO A 149 16.42 -33.61 11.31
C PRO A 149 16.31 -35.02 11.90
N GLY A 150 15.67 -35.92 11.15
CA GLY A 150 15.41 -37.30 11.50
C GLY A 150 14.20 -37.52 12.42
N ARG A 151 13.44 -36.47 12.78
CA ARG A 151 12.32 -36.57 13.72
C ARG A 151 11.23 -37.52 13.25
N LEU A 152 10.74 -37.38 12.02
CA LEU A 152 9.68 -38.22 11.49
C LEU A 152 10.18 -39.67 11.31
N SER A 153 11.42 -39.84 10.87
CA SER A 153 12.05 -41.16 10.76
C SER A 153 12.16 -41.88 12.11
N ALA A 154 12.39 -41.14 13.20
CA ALA A 154 12.49 -41.68 14.56
C ALA A 154 11.12 -42.16 15.10
N LEU A 155 10.01 -41.61 14.61
CA LEU A 155 8.66 -42.10 14.89
C LEU A 155 8.33 -43.40 14.14
N GLY A 156 9.15 -43.75 13.13
CA GLY A 156 8.96 -44.96 12.34
C GLY A 156 7.82 -44.88 11.33
N VAL A 157 7.39 -43.66 10.98
CA VAL A 157 6.36 -43.41 9.96
C VAL A 157 6.95 -43.44 8.55
N SER A 158 6.13 -43.84 7.58
CA SER A 158 6.41 -43.85 6.14
C SER A 158 5.44 -42.93 5.40
N ALA A 159 5.70 -42.66 4.12
CA ALA A 159 4.83 -41.78 3.33
C ALA A 159 3.42 -42.39 3.24
N GLY A 160 2.42 -41.57 3.53
CA GLY A 160 1.02 -41.95 3.66
C GLY A 160 0.60 -42.39 5.07
N ASP A 161 1.51 -42.55 6.02
CA ASP A 161 1.17 -42.80 7.43
C ASP A 161 0.67 -41.52 8.11
N LEU A 162 0.00 -41.68 9.24
CA LEU A 162 -0.50 -40.56 10.04
C LEU A 162 0.45 -40.21 11.18
N VAL A 163 0.52 -38.93 11.49
CA VAL A 163 1.05 -38.39 12.74
C VAL A 163 -0.06 -37.66 13.49
N ALA A 164 0.10 -37.56 14.80
CA ALA A 164 -0.78 -36.80 15.69
C ALA A 164 0.02 -35.72 16.40
N LEU A 165 -0.40 -34.47 16.24
CA LEU A 165 0.07 -33.32 16.99
C LEU A 165 -0.93 -33.04 18.12
N THR A 166 -0.53 -33.35 19.34
CA THR A 166 -1.37 -33.12 20.52
C THR A 166 -0.93 -31.85 21.22
N VAL A 167 -1.88 -30.95 21.46
CA VAL A 167 -1.64 -29.72 22.22
C VAL A 167 -1.58 -30.05 23.72
N THR A 168 -0.50 -29.65 24.38
CA THR A 168 -0.34 -29.84 25.83
C THR A 168 0.04 -28.52 26.51
N PRO A 169 -0.04 -28.41 27.84
CA PRO A 169 0.44 -27.21 28.54
C PRO A 169 1.96 -26.98 28.43
N GLY A 170 2.73 -27.98 27.97
CA GLY A 170 4.19 -27.94 27.84
C GLY A 170 4.71 -27.80 26.41
N GLY A 171 3.83 -27.56 25.42
CA GLY A 171 4.16 -27.56 24.00
C GLY A 171 3.43 -28.68 23.25
N PHE A 172 3.88 -29.01 22.03
CA PHE A 172 3.25 -30.06 21.23
C PHE A 172 3.83 -31.45 21.51
N ASP A 173 2.97 -32.46 21.60
CA ASP A 173 3.39 -33.86 21.55
C ASP A 173 3.16 -34.41 20.13
N LEU A 174 4.25 -34.81 19.46
CA LEU A 174 4.21 -35.41 18.13
C LEU A 174 4.39 -36.92 18.23
N SER A 175 3.37 -37.68 17.83
CA SER A 175 3.36 -39.13 17.96
C SER A 175 2.65 -39.84 16.80
N VAL A 176 2.72 -41.17 16.76
CA VAL A 176 1.88 -41.99 15.85
C VAL A 176 0.50 -42.16 16.50
N PRO A 177 -0.61 -41.82 15.83
CA PRO A 177 -1.94 -41.93 16.42
C PRO A 177 -2.31 -43.38 16.72
N GLY A 178 -3.18 -43.54 17.72
CA GLY A 178 -3.85 -44.81 18.01
C GLY A 178 -4.96 -45.14 17.01
N GLU A 179 -5.96 -45.91 17.45
CA GLU A 179 -7.18 -46.14 16.68
C GLU A 179 -7.93 -44.83 16.47
N LEU A 180 -8.35 -44.56 15.23
CA LEU A 180 -9.08 -43.34 14.90
C LEU A 180 -10.56 -43.50 15.26
N GLU A 181 -11.13 -42.52 15.92
CA GLU A 181 -12.56 -42.46 16.21
C GLU A 181 -13.31 -41.70 15.09
N PRO A 182 -14.58 -42.05 14.82
CA PRO A 182 -15.43 -41.25 13.93
C PRO A 182 -15.62 -39.82 14.44
N SER A 183 -15.65 -38.87 13.52
CA SER A 183 -15.90 -37.45 13.78
C SER A 183 -17.09 -36.96 12.99
N ASP A 184 -17.89 -36.07 13.58
CA ASP A 184 -19.00 -35.38 12.91
C ASP A 184 -18.60 -33.98 12.41
N ILE A 185 -17.33 -33.57 12.55
CA ILE A 185 -16.86 -32.23 12.19
C ILE A 185 -17.14 -31.90 10.72
N GLY A 186 -16.83 -32.80 9.79
CA GLY A 186 -17.11 -32.58 8.37
C GLY A 186 -18.59 -32.31 8.09
N GLU A 187 -19.51 -33.04 8.76
CA GLU A 187 -20.95 -32.82 8.63
C GLU A 187 -21.40 -31.46 9.20
N LEU A 188 -20.80 -31.01 10.30
CA LEU A 188 -21.07 -29.70 10.90
C LEU A 188 -20.62 -28.56 9.99
N VAL A 189 -19.38 -28.65 9.48
CA VAL A 189 -18.83 -27.65 8.56
C VAL A 189 -19.65 -27.61 7.27
N ALA A 190 -20.10 -28.76 6.76
CA ALA A 190 -20.95 -28.79 5.58
C ALA A 190 -22.31 -28.13 5.81
N ALA A 191 -22.88 -28.29 7.01
CA ALA A 191 -24.11 -27.61 7.39
C ALA A 191 -23.93 -26.09 7.55
N LEU A 192 -22.72 -25.61 7.86
CA LEU A 192 -22.39 -24.18 7.88
C LEU A 192 -22.22 -23.66 6.45
N ALA A 193 -21.40 -24.32 5.62
CA ALA A 193 -21.13 -23.89 4.24
C ALA A 193 -22.40 -23.88 3.37
N ALA A 194 -23.34 -24.79 3.64
CA ALA A 194 -24.63 -24.82 2.94
C ALA A 194 -25.54 -23.61 3.24
N GLN A 195 -25.25 -22.80 4.26
CA GLN A 195 -26.04 -21.60 4.57
C GLN A 195 -25.76 -20.47 3.58
N ASP A 196 -24.53 -20.40 3.06
CA ASP A 196 -24.15 -19.50 1.98
C ASP A 196 -23.21 -20.22 0.98
N PRO A 197 -23.77 -20.91 -0.03
CA PRO A 197 -22.98 -21.63 -1.02
C PRO A 197 -22.09 -20.73 -1.90
N GLN A 198 -22.24 -19.41 -1.80
CA GLN A 198 -21.43 -18.44 -2.54
C GLN A 198 -20.30 -17.87 -1.67
N ALA A 199 -20.11 -18.32 -0.44
CA ALA A 199 -19.02 -17.87 0.41
C ALA A 199 -18.16 -19.04 0.88
N ALA A 200 -16.85 -18.80 0.96
CA ALA A 200 -15.98 -19.67 1.73
C ALA A 200 -16.08 -19.30 3.21
N LEU A 201 -15.96 -20.31 4.07
CA LEU A 201 -15.81 -20.12 5.51
C LEU A 201 -14.32 -20.11 5.85
N ASP A 202 -13.92 -19.18 6.72
CA ASP A 202 -12.61 -19.24 7.37
C ASP A 202 -12.54 -20.50 8.24
N LEU A 203 -11.62 -21.40 7.89
CA LEU A 203 -11.51 -22.71 8.51
C LEU A 203 -10.99 -22.59 9.95
N PHE A 204 -10.09 -21.64 10.23
CA PHE A 204 -9.56 -21.43 11.56
C PHE A 204 -10.67 -20.97 12.52
N ASP A 205 -11.44 -19.96 12.12
CA ASP A 205 -12.57 -19.43 12.88
C ASP A 205 -13.62 -20.51 13.17
N VAL A 206 -14.02 -21.26 12.14
CA VAL A 206 -14.98 -22.35 12.28
C VAL A 206 -14.47 -23.40 13.26
N MET A 207 -13.21 -23.82 13.12
CA MET A 207 -12.63 -24.85 13.98
C MET A 207 -12.48 -24.37 15.42
N LEU A 208 -12.06 -23.12 15.63
CA LEU A 208 -11.92 -22.54 16.95
C LEU A 208 -13.28 -22.36 17.64
N GLN A 209 -14.30 -21.90 16.91
CA GLN A 209 -15.66 -21.81 17.42
C GLN A 209 -16.21 -23.19 17.80
N LEU A 210 -16.02 -24.21 16.96
CA LEU A 210 -16.39 -25.60 17.27
C LEU A 210 -15.67 -26.12 18.52
N CYS A 211 -14.40 -25.75 18.72
CA CYS A 211 -13.64 -26.11 19.90
C CYS A 211 -14.29 -25.52 21.17
N VAL A 212 -14.74 -24.27 21.12
CA VAL A 212 -15.40 -23.60 22.24
C VAL A 212 -16.79 -24.17 22.52
N GLU A 213 -17.58 -24.42 21.47
CA GLU A 213 -18.95 -24.93 21.59
C GLU A 213 -19.01 -26.41 21.97
N ARG A 214 -17.97 -27.18 21.60
CA ARG A 214 -17.84 -28.61 21.88
C ARG A 214 -16.51 -28.88 22.61
N PRO A 215 -16.43 -28.64 23.94
CA PRO A 215 -15.18 -28.77 24.70
C PRO A 215 -14.54 -30.17 24.68
N ASP A 216 -15.31 -31.20 24.31
CA ASP A 216 -14.87 -32.59 24.23
C ASP A 216 -14.48 -33.04 22.80
N SER A 217 -14.64 -32.18 21.78
CA SER A 217 -14.26 -32.52 20.40
C SER A 217 -12.75 -32.68 20.25
N GLN A 218 -12.31 -33.53 19.31
CA GLN A 218 -10.90 -33.72 18.95
C GLN A 218 -9.96 -34.07 20.12
N ARG A 219 -10.45 -34.59 21.24
CA ARG A 219 -9.60 -35.06 22.36
C ARG A 219 -8.98 -36.44 22.13
N ILE A 220 -9.34 -37.08 21.03
CA ILE A 220 -8.92 -38.41 20.60
C ILE A 220 -8.61 -38.29 19.09
N PRO A 221 -7.60 -39.01 18.57
CA PRO A 221 -7.32 -39.02 17.13
C PRO A 221 -8.56 -39.34 16.29
N THR A 222 -8.82 -38.52 15.27
CA THR A 222 -9.85 -38.74 14.24
C THR A 222 -9.19 -38.87 12.88
N ALA A 223 -9.98 -39.00 11.80
CA ALA A 223 -9.44 -38.77 10.47
C ALA A 223 -8.88 -37.33 10.37
N PRO A 224 -7.85 -37.10 9.53
CA PRO A 224 -7.40 -35.75 9.19
C PRO A 224 -8.56 -34.85 8.77
N LEU A 225 -8.49 -33.57 9.12
CA LEU A 225 -9.60 -32.64 8.89
C LEU A 225 -9.89 -32.50 7.40
N GLY A 226 -8.87 -32.34 6.55
CA GLY A 226 -9.06 -32.26 5.11
C GLY A 226 -9.75 -33.51 4.53
N GLU A 227 -9.46 -34.71 5.07
CA GLU A 227 -10.17 -35.93 4.70
C GLU A 227 -11.63 -35.95 5.16
N ALA A 228 -11.91 -35.44 6.36
CA ALA A 228 -13.26 -35.33 6.89
C ALA A 228 -14.11 -34.33 6.10
N LEU A 229 -13.53 -33.19 5.70
CA LEU A 229 -14.19 -32.17 4.87
C LEU A 229 -14.55 -32.74 3.49
N ARG A 230 -13.58 -33.38 2.81
CA ARG A 230 -13.81 -34.04 1.51
C ARG A 230 -14.83 -35.16 1.60
N ALA A 231 -14.82 -35.96 2.67
CA ALA A 231 -15.83 -36.99 2.88
C ALA A 231 -17.25 -36.43 3.08
N ALA A 232 -17.37 -35.17 3.52
CA ALA A 232 -18.63 -34.45 3.66
C ALA A 232 -19.07 -33.72 2.37
N GLY A 233 -18.29 -33.79 1.28
CA GLY A 233 -18.60 -33.15 0.00
C GLY A 233 -18.25 -31.66 -0.05
N LEU A 234 -17.19 -31.27 0.67
CA LEU A 234 -16.65 -29.92 0.66
C LEU A 234 -15.32 -29.87 -0.07
N ASP A 235 -15.09 -28.75 -0.74
CA ASP A 235 -13.76 -28.36 -1.21
C ASP A 235 -13.12 -27.43 -0.17
N HIS A 236 -11.80 -27.47 -0.09
CA HIS A 236 -11.05 -26.65 0.85
C HIS A 236 -9.67 -26.34 0.26
N ASP A 237 -9.13 -25.16 0.59
CA ASP A 237 -7.69 -24.88 0.50
C ASP A 237 -7.07 -25.04 1.92
N ALA A 238 -5.96 -24.38 2.20
CA ALA A 238 -5.31 -24.46 3.52
C ALA A 238 -6.09 -23.73 4.63
N ALA A 239 -6.70 -22.56 4.32
CA ALA A 239 -7.31 -21.67 5.32
C ALA A 239 -8.84 -21.52 5.18
N ALA A 240 -9.42 -21.99 4.09
CA ALA A 240 -10.83 -21.80 3.77
C ALA A 240 -11.51 -23.10 3.33
N VAL A 241 -12.82 -23.17 3.54
CA VAL A 241 -13.67 -24.31 3.16
C VAL A 241 -14.99 -23.86 2.55
N ALA A 242 -15.41 -24.51 1.47
CA ALA A 242 -16.61 -24.17 0.74
C ALA A 242 -17.31 -25.40 0.16
N VAL A 243 -18.47 -25.18 -0.46
CA VAL A 243 -19.20 -26.22 -1.19
C VAL A 243 -18.40 -26.71 -2.41
N GLU A 244 -18.66 -27.94 -2.87
CA GLU A 244 -18.01 -28.50 -4.06
C GLU A 244 -18.15 -27.59 -5.30
N GLY A 245 -17.02 -27.33 -5.97
CA GLY A 245 -16.92 -26.50 -7.17
C GLY A 245 -16.76 -24.99 -6.91
N PHE A 246 -16.48 -24.59 -5.67
CA PHE A 246 -16.21 -23.18 -5.32
C PHE A 246 -14.85 -22.71 -5.89
N ASP A 247 -14.81 -21.47 -6.36
CA ASP A 247 -13.60 -20.83 -6.88
C ASP A 247 -12.93 -19.99 -5.79
N PHE A 248 -11.91 -20.56 -5.13
CA PHE A 248 -11.19 -19.90 -4.04
C PHE A 248 -10.31 -18.74 -4.54
N ASP A 249 -9.80 -18.82 -5.76
CA ASP A 249 -8.94 -17.78 -6.32
C ASP A 249 -9.75 -16.52 -6.63
N ASP A 250 -10.93 -16.67 -7.23
CA ASP A 250 -11.87 -15.56 -7.44
C ASP A 250 -12.31 -14.93 -6.12
N ALA A 251 -12.66 -15.76 -5.12
CA ALA A 251 -13.04 -15.26 -3.80
C ALA A 251 -11.91 -14.50 -3.10
N ARG A 252 -10.66 -14.94 -3.23
CA ARG A 252 -9.49 -14.26 -2.67
C ARG A 252 -9.22 -12.93 -3.38
N ALA A 253 -9.34 -12.90 -4.72
CA ALA A 253 -9.22 -11.68 -5.50
C ALA A 253 -10.29 -10.64 -5.10
N LEU A 254 -11.55 -11.07 -4.97
CA LEU A 254 -12.62 -10.20 -4.48
C LEU A 254 -12.37 -9.74 -3.04
N GLY A 255 -11.93 -10.64 -2.15
CA GLY A 255 -11.60 -10.31 -0.77
C GLY A 255 -10.51 -9.25 -0.67
N HIS A 256 -9.49 -9.32 -1.51
CA HIS A 256 -8.46 -8.28 -1.61
C HIS A 256 -9.06 -6.93 -2.00
N LEU A 257 -9.89 -6.88 -3.04
CA LEU A 257 -10.55 -5.64 -3.48
C LEU A 257 -11.46 -5.04 -2.39
N GLN A 258 -12.19 -5.89 -1.65
CA GLN A 258 -13.02 -5.44 -0.55
C GLN A 258 -12.20 -4.83 0.59
N ALA A 259 -11.10 -5.48 0.97
CA ALA A 259 -10.25 -5.03 2.06
C ALA A 259 -9.46 -3.76 1.70
N GLU A 260 -8.87 -3.71 0.51
CA GLU A 260 -8.02 -2.61 0.07
C GLU A 260 -8.82 -1.32 -0.16
N TYR A 261 -10.03 -1.43 -0.73
CA TYR A 261 -10.81 -0.28 -1.19
C TYR A 261 -12.10 -0.04 -0.39
N ASP A 262 -12.31 -0.75 0.73
CA ASP A 262 -13.52 -0.70 1.57
C ASP A 262 -14.81 -0.89 0.76
N LEU A 263 -14.79 -1.89 -0.15
CA LEU A 263 -15.90 -2.18 -1.06
C LEU A 263 -16.82 -3.25 -0.50
N ASP A 264 -18.11 -3.11 -0.79
CA ASP A 264 -19.00 -4.25 -0.65
C ASP A 264 -18.73 -5.32 -1.72
N ARG A 265 -19.34 -6.50 -1.55
CA ARG A 265 -19.10 -7.65 -2.43
C ARG A 265 -19.49 -7.37 -3.88
N ASP A 266 -20.60 -6.67 -4.11
CA ASP A 266 -21.09 -6.39 -5.46
C ASP A 266 -20.22 -5.32 -6.13
N GLU A 267 -19.77 -4.33 -5.35
CA GLU A 267 -18.81 -3.31 -5.77
C GLU A 267 -17.47 -3.93 -6.18
N ALA A 268 -16.91 -4.83 -5.37
CA ALA A 268 -15.66 -5.55 -5.69
C ALA A 268 -15.82 -6.43 -6.94
N ALA A 269 -16.94 -7.15 -7.06
CA ALA A 269 -17.26 -7.92 -8.27
C ALA A 269 -17.35 -7.02 -9.51
N ALA A 270 -17.88 -5.80 -9.38
CA ALA A 270 -17.93 -4.86 -10.48
C ALA A 270 -16.53 -4.39 -10.90
N VAL A 271 -15.62 -4.15 -9.96
CA VAL A 271 -14.20 -3.86 -10.25
C VAL A 271 -13.58 -5.02 -11.04
N ALA A 272 -13.69 -6.25 -10.54
CA ALA A 272 -13.12 -7.45 -11.18
C ALA A 272 -13.60 -7.63 -12.62
N VAL A 273 -14.91 -7.47 -12.87
CA VAL A 273 -15.48 -7.55 -14.23
C VAL A 273 -14.93 -6.44 -15.14
N VAL A 274 -14.78 -5.21 -14.64
CA VAL A 274 -14.22 -4.11 -15.45
C VAL A 274 -12.75 -4.36 -15.78
N LEU A 275 -11.97 -4.92 -14.85
CA LEU A 275 -10.58 -5.31 -15.09
C LEU A 275 -10.50 -6.42 -16.15
N GLU A 276 -11.33 -7.46 -16.05
CA GLU A 276 -11.40 -8.52 -17.06
C GLU A 276 -11.75 -7.97 -18.46
N LEU A 277 -12.70 -7.02 -18.54
CA LEU A 277 -13.03 -6.35 -19.81
C LEU A 277 -11.86 -5.53 -20.36
N CYS A 278 -11.08 -4.87 -19.49
CA CYS A 278 -9.87 -4.17 -19.92
C CYS A 278 -8.81 -5.17 -20.42
N GLU A 279 -8.62 -6.30 -19.75
CA GLU A 279 -7.72 -7.36 -20.22
C GLU A 279 -8.16 -7.94 -21.56
N ASP A 280 -9.46 -8.15 -21.77
CA ASP A 280 -10.02 -8.60 -23.04
C ASP A 280 -9.73 -7.62 -24.19
N VAL A 281 -9.94 -6.33 -23.95
CA VAL A 281 -9.56 -5.28 -24.90
C VAL A 281 -8.06 -5.32 -25.16
N GLY A 282 -7.23 -5.48 -24.12
CA GLY A 282 -5.78 -5.66 -24.25
C GLY A 282 -5.42 -6.83 -25.18
N ARG A 283 -6.00 -8.01 -24.94
CA ARG A 283 -5.80 -9.21 -25.78
C ARG A 283 -6.27 -9.02 -27.22
N LEU A 284 -7.31 -8.24 -27.47
CA LEU A 284 -7.77 -7.90 -28.82
C LEU A 284 -6.78 -6.97 -29.53
N LEU A 285 -6.28 -5.96 -28.84
CA LEU A 285 -5.27 -5.03 -29.36
C LEU A 285 -3.98 -5.77 -29.73
N GLU A 286 -3.53 -6.73 -28.91
CA GLU A 286 -2.35 -7.56 -29.21
C GLU A 286 -2.52 -8.35 -30.51
N ARG A 287 -3.67 -9.01 -30.69
CA ARG A 287 -3.96 -9.77 -31.92
C ARG A 287 -4.00 -8.88 -33.16
N ALA A 288 -4.47 -7.65 -33.03
CA ALA A 288 -4.48 -6.69 -34.13
C ALA A 288 -3.06 -6.26 -34.52
N VAL A 289 -2.18 -6.04 -33.54
CA VAL A 289 -0.76 -5.66 -33.76
C VAL A 289 0.05 -6.82 -34.33
N ASP A 290 -0.14 -8.04 -33.81
CA ASP A 290 0.55 -9.24 -34.28
C ASP A 290 0.02 -9.74 -35.64
N GLY A 291 -1.15 -9.25 -36.07
CA GLY A 291 -1.82 -9.59 -37.32
C GLY A 291 -1.34 -8.85 -38.58
N GLU A 292 -0.39 -7.91 -38.48
CA GLU A 292 0.16 -7.14 -39.61
C GLU A 292 1.11 -7.92 -40.55
N ASP A 293 0.82 -9.20 -40.81
CA ASP A 293 1.40 -9.95 -41.95
C ASP A 293 0.32 -10.61 -42.83
N ALA A 294 -0.88 -10.01 -42.87
CA ALA A 294 -1.97 -10.41 -43.77
C ALA A 294 -2.50 -9.23 -44.61
N GLY A 295 -1.67 -8.72 -45.52
CA GLY A 295 -2.07 -8.23 -46.86
C GLY A 295 -3.06 -7.07 -46.97
N ASP A 296 -2.53 -5.90 -47.34
CA ASP A 296 -3.14 -4.85 -48.19
C ASP A 296 -4.68 -4.77 -48.21
N GLY A 297 -5.23 -3.95 -47.31
CA GLY A 297 -6.57 -3.40 -47.48
C GLY A 297 -7.27 -2.94 -46.21
N GLY A 298 -6.98 -1.72 -45.74
CA GLY A 298 -7.89 -0.98 -44.85
C GLY A 298 -7.20 -0.29 -43.68
N ASP A 299 -6.83 0.96 -43.86
CA ASP A 299 -6.42 1.89 -42.81
C ASP A 299 -7.65 2.15 -41.90
N GLY A 300 -7.82 1.34 -40.86
CA GLY A 300 -8.91 1.49 -39.89
C GLY A 300 -8.60 0.71 -38.63
N TRP A 301 -8.54 1.42 -37.50
CA TRP A 301 -8.57 0.82 -36.16
C TRP A 301 -9.84 -0.05 -36.04
N PRO A 302 -9.81 -1.16 -35.28
CA PRO A 302 -11.02 -1.94 -35.03
C PRO A 302 -12.06 -1.03 -34.38
N THR A 303 -13.24 -0.94 -34.97
CA THR A 303 -14.37 -0.25 -34.33
C THR A 303 -15.17 -1.27 -33.51
N PRO A 304 -16.02 -0.81 -32.56
CA PRO A 304 -16.92 -1.72 -31.83
C PRO A 304 -17.82 -2.59 -32.73
N GLU A 305 -17.96 -2.26 -34.02
CA GLU A 305 -18.70 -3.06 -35.01
C GLU A 305 -17.93 -4.30 -35.48
N ASP A 306 -16.61 -4.37 -35.28
CA ASP A 306 -15.80 -5.53 -35.67
C ASP A 306 -15.85 -6.69 -34.65
N ALA A 307 -16.50 -6.47 -33.49
CA ALA A 307 -16.74 -7.44 -32.42
C ALA A 307 -18.15 -8.05 -32.45
N ASP A 308 -18.86 -7.97 -33.59
CA ASP A 308 -20.25 -8.44 -33.72
C ASP A 308 -20.35 -9.98 -33.87
N GLY A 309 -20.00 -10.70 -32.80
CA GLY A 309 -20.70 -11.93 -32.45
C GLY A 309 -22.01 -11.55 -31.73
N PRO A 310 -23.10 -12.32 -31.84
CA PRO A 310 -24.31 -12.03 -31.08
C PRO A 310 -24.00 -12.19 -29.59
N VAL A 311 -23.71 -11.08 -28.90
CA VAL A 311 -23.75 -10.99 -27.44
C VAL A 311 -25.21 -11.21 -27.05
N ASP A 312 -25.46 -12.14 -26.14
CA ASP A 312 -26.84 -12.43 -25.70
C ASP A 312 -27.43 -11.18 -25.02
N ASP A 313 -28.74 -10.95 -25.17
CA ASP A 313 -29.41 -9.80 -24.52
C ASP A 313 -29.23 -9.86 -22.98
N ASP A 314 -29.08 -11.08 -22.44
CA ASP A 314 -28.81 -11.34 -21.02
C ASP A 314 -27.37 -10.92 -20.63
N GLU A 315 -26.35 -11.19 -21.44
CA GLU A 315 -24.95 -10.77 -21.20
C GLU A 315 -24.81 -9.25 -21.23
N ARG A 316 -25.51 -8.60 -22.16
CA ARG A 316 -25.56 -7.14 -22.24
C ARG A 316 -26.22 -6.52 -21.01
N GLN A 317 -27.31 -7.12 -20.51
CA GLN A 317 -28.01 -6.63 -19.33
C GLN A 317 -27.17 -6.78 -18.06
N VAL A 318 -26.40 -7.87 -17.94
CA VAL A 318 -25.44 -8.07 -16.84
C VAL A 318 -24.33 -7.03 -16.91
N ALA A 319 -23.71 -6.82 -18.08
CA ALA A 319 -22.67 -5.80 -18.26
C ALA A 319 -23.19 -4.39 -17.93
N GLU A 320 -24.40 -4.02 -18.39
CA GLU A 320 -25.02 -2.74 -18.07
C GLU A 320 -25.29 -2.57 -16.56
N ALA A 321 -25.70 -3.64 -15.86
CA ALA A 321 -25.90 -3.61 -14.42
C ALA A 321 -24.57 -3.44 -13.66
N THR A 322 -23.51 -4.11 -14.11
CA THR A 322 -22.17 -3.98 -13.53
C THR A 322 -21.59 -2.58 -13.72
N LEU A 323 -21.77 -1.96 -14.89
CA LEU A 323 -21.29 -0.60 -15.16
C LEU A 323 -21.95 0.46 -14.27
N GLU A 324 -23.15 0.22 -13.72
CA GLU A 324 -23.82 1.16 -12.83
C GLU A 324 -23.01 1.41 -11.53
N TYR A 325 -22.19 0.44 -11.10
CA TYR A 325 -21.31 0.57 -9.94
C TYR A 325 -20.17 1.57 -10.17
N LEU A 326 -19.82 1.93 -11.42
CA LEU A 326 -18.86 3.02 -11.69
C LEU A 326 -19.37 4.38 -11.19
N ARG A 327 -20.64 4.50 -10.78
CA ARG A 327 -21.18 5.67 -10.06
C ARG A 327 -20.78 5.71 -8.58
N VAL A 328 -20.12 4.69 -8.07
CA VAL A 328 -19.46 4.72 -6.77
C VAL A 328 -18.01 5.16 -7.00
N PRO A 329 -17.56 6.30 -6.43
CA PRO A 329 -16.19 6.76 -6.62
C PRO A 329 -15.13 5.71 -6.26
N ALA A 330 -15.32 4.97 -5.16
CA ALA A 330 -14.39 3.93 -4.73
C ALA A 330 -14.20 2.83 -5.79
N VAL A 331 -15.27 2.40 -6.47
CA VAL A 331 -15.20 1.42 -7.57
C VAL A 331 -14.40 1.98 -8.76
N ALA A 332 -14.65 3.22 -9.17
CA ALA A 332 -13.93 3.84 -10.27
C ALA A 332 -12.44 4.08 -9.94
N ASP A 333 -12.13 4.37 -8.67
CA ASP A 333 -10.77 4.52 -8.19
C ASP A 333 -10.05 3.16 -8.17
N ALA A 334 -10.68 2.12 -7.59
CA ALA A 334 -10.14 0.76 -7.55
C ALA A 334 -9.79 0.23 -8.96
N VAL A 335 -10.68 0.40 -9.95
CA VAL A 335 -10.39 0.05 -11.35
C VAL A 335 -9.11 0.75 -11.86
N CYS A 336 -8.90 2.00 -11.48
CA CYS A 336 -7.68 2.71 -11.89
C CYS A 336 -6.45 2.16 -11.15
N GLN A 337 -6.53 1.98 -9.83
CA GLN A 337 -5.39 1.59 -8.98
C GLN A 337 -4.91 0.17 -9.27
N GLU A 338 -5.82 -0.77 -9.54
CA GLU A 338 -5.48 -2.17 -9.86
C GLU A 338 -4.77 -2.35 -11.20
N LEU A 339 -4.95 -1.41 -12.15
CA LEU A 339 -4.22 -1.42 -13.40
C LEU A 339 -2.83 -0.82 -13.20
N ASP A 340 -1.78 -1.55 -13.56
CA ASP A 340 -0.39 -1.07 -13.51
C ASP A 340 -0.27 0.30 -14.23
N PRO A 341 0.05 1.39 -13.50
CA PRO A 341 0.14 2.72 -14.08
C PRO A 341 1.31 2.88 -15.07
N SER A 342 2.30 1.99 -15.02
CA SER A 342 3.44 1.97 -15.92
C SER A 342 3.17 1.20 -17.22
N ASP A 343 2.16 0.32 -17.23
CA ASP A 343 1.77 -0.42 -18.43
C ASP A 343 0.93 0.43 -19.38
N ARG A 344 1.58 0.90 -20.45
CA ARG A 344 0.93 1.64 -21.53
C ARG A 344 -0.19 0.84 -22.21
N ARG A 345 -0.13 -0.50 -22.19
CA ARG A 345 -1.17 -1.36 -22.78
C ARG A 345 -2.41 -1.34 -21.92
N ALA A 346 -2.28 -1.57 -20.62
CA ALA A 346 -3.37 -1.42 -19.65
C ALA A 346 -4.03 -0.03 -19.77
N ALA A 347 -3.23 1.04 -19.83
CA ALA A 347 -3.75 2.40 -20.03
C ALA A 347 -4.52 2.56 -21.35
N THR A 348 -4.02 2.00 -22.45
CA THR A 348 -4.73 2.03 -23.74
C THR A 348 -6.04 1.25 -23.67
N ALA A 349 -6.03 0.07 -23.05
CA ALA A 349 -7.21 -0.77 -22.90
C ALA A 349 -8.29 -0.07 -22.06
N LEU A 350 -7.92 0.57 -20.95
CA LEU A 350 -8.83 1.38 -20.13
C LEU A 350 -9.50 2.49 -20.95
N GLY A 351 -8.74 3.21 -21.78
CA GLY A 351 -9.27 4.26 -22.63
C GLY A 351 -10.27 3.74 -23.67
N VAL A 352 -9.95 2.62 -24.32
CA VAL A 352 -10.82 1.97 -25.32
C VAL A 352 -12.08 1.40 -24.67
N PHE A 353 -11.95 0.77 -23.50
CA PHE A 353 -13.07 0.30 -22.69
C PHE A 353 -14.01 1.46 -22.36
N ALA A 354 -13.49 2.56 -21.81
CA ALA A 354 -14.28 3.71 -21.40
C ALA A 354 -15.03 4.34 -22.59
N GLU A 355 -14.36 4.48 -23.74
CA GLU A 355 -14.98 5.00 -24.97
C GLU A 355 -16.08 4.06 -25.50
N SER A 356 -15.83 2.75 -25.49
CA SER A 356 -16.79 1.74 -25.96
C SER A 356 -18.04 1.69 -25.09
N ALA A 357 -17.86 1.73 -23.76
CA ALA A 357 -18.96 1.76 -22.80
C ALA A 357 -19.82 3.02 -22.93
N GLU A 358 -19.23 4.16 -23.28
CA GLU A 358 -19.94 5.44 -23.43
C GLU A 358 -21.05 5.38 -24.49
N ALA A 359 -20.86 4.59 -25.55
CA ALA A 359 -21.80 4.50 -26.67
C ALA A 359 -23.18 3.94 -26.26
N SER A 360 -23.22 3.06 -25.25
CA SER A 360 -24.44 2.43 -24.74
C SER A 360 -24.84 2.89 -23.34
N ALA A 361 -23.99 3.65 -22.65
CA ALA A 361 -24.22 4.02 -21.26
C ALA A 361 -25.34 5.07 -21.07
N PRO A 362 -26.13 4.97 -19.98
CA PRO A 362 -27.00 6.05 -19.54
C PRO A 362 -26.21 7.32 -19.20
N ARG A 363 -26.88 8.48 -19.27
CA ARG A 363 -26.27 9.80 -19.05
C ARG A 363 -25.55 9.93 -17.69
N SER A 364 -26.02 9.22 -16.67
CA SER A 364 -25.43 9.19 -15.32
C SER A 364 -24.02 8.60 -15.29
N LEU A 365 -23.65 7.75 -16.25
CA LEU A 365 -22.34 7.09 -16.31
C LEU A 365 -21.32 7.83 -17.17
N LEU A 366 -21.74 8.83 -17.95
CA LEU A 366 -20.81 9.56 -18.82
C LEU A 366 -19.74 10.31 -18.02
N GLY A 367 -20.06 10.80 -16.82
CA GLY A 367 -19.08 11.46 -15.94
C GLY A 367 -17.95 10.50 -15.52
N PRO A 368 -18.26 9.38 -14.84
CA PRO A 368 -17.30 8.34 -14.48
C PRO A 368 -16.50 7.77 -15.67
N LEU A 369 -17.16 7.46 -16.80
CA LEU A 369 -16.47 6.95 -17.99
C LEU A 369 -15.48 7.97 -18.57
N ARG A 370 -15.85 9.26 -18.60
CA ARG A 370 -14.91 10.32 -19.00
C ARG A 370 -13.78 10.50 -18.00
N TYR A 371 -14.00 10.28 -16.71
CA TYR A 371 -12.93 10.23 -15.72
C TYR A 371 -11.92 9.11 -16.05
N LEU A 372 -12.38 7.88 -16.28
CA LEU A 372 -11.51 6.76 -16.65
C LEU A 372 -10.72 7.04 -17.94
N GLN A 373 -11.37 7.65 -18.94
CA GLN A 373 -10.70 8.06 -20.18
C GLN A 373 -9.60 9.11 -19.93
N GLY A 374 -9.85 10.07 -19.02
CA GLY A 374 -8.85 11.07 -18.64
C GLY A 374 -7.65 10.45 -17.93
N VAL A 375 -7.87 9.47 -17.05
CA VAL A 375 -6.80 8.71 -16.37
C VAL A 375 -5.96 7.93 -17.40
N ALA A 376 -6.60 7.27 -18.36
CA ALA A 376 -5.91 6.58 -19.45
C ALA A 376 -5.00 7.53 -20.25
N GLN A 377 -5.51 8.70 -20.64
CA GLN A 377 -4.74 9.72 -21.36
C GLN A 377 -3.55 10.24 -20.55
N GLU A 378 -3.74 10.48 -19.25
CA GLU A 378 -2.67 10.92 -18.35
C GLU A 378 -1.55 9.89 -18.23
N ARG A 379 -1.89 8.60 -18.09
CA ARG A 379 -0.92 7.48 -18.06
C ARG A 379 -0.16 7.32 -19.38
N LEU A 380 -0.80 7.63 -20.50
CA LEU A 380 -0.15 7.66 -21.82
C LEU A 380 0.74 8.89 -22.05
N GLY A 381 0.66 9.90 -21.16
CA GLY A 381 1.42 11.14 -21.22
C GLY A 381 0.74 12.26 -22.02
N ASP A 382 -0.52 12.09 -22.42
CA ASP A 382 -1.32 13.04 -23.18
C ASP A 382 -1.99 14.08 -22.25
N THR A 383 -1.19 14.71 -21.39
CA THR A 383 -1.61 15.57 -20.28
C THR A 383 -2.62 16.66 -20.68
N THR A 384 -2.42 17.34 -21.81
CA THR A 384 -3.31 18.42 -22.24
C THR A 384 -4.68 17.91 -22.69
N ASP A 385 -4.75 16.70 -23.25
CA ASP A 385 -6.01 16.06 -23.64
C ASP A 385 -6.72 15.50 -22.42
N ALA A 386 -5.97 14.93 -21.47
CA ALA A 386 -6.50 14.50 -20.17
C ALA A 386 -7.18 15.65 -19.42
N GLU A 387 -6.57 16.83 -19.32
CA GLU A 387 -7.20 18.01 -18.68
C GLU A 387 -8.53 18.38 -19.34
N GLN A 388 -8.59 18.31 -20.68
CA GLN A 388 -9.82 18.61 -21.42
C GLN A 388 -10.89 17.56 -21.15
N THR A 389 -10.52 16.29 -21.16
CA THR A 389 -11.43 15.17 -20.85
C THR A 389 -11.97 15.27 -19.42
N PHE A 390 -11.13 15.60 -18.43
CA PHE A 390 -11.60 15.86 -17.07
C PHE A 390 -12.52 17.08 -16.99
N GLY A 391 -12.28 18.13 -17.76
CA GLY A 391 -13.19 19.28 -17.85
C GLY A 391 -14.56 18.93 -18.47
N VAL A 392 -14.59 17.99 -19.41
CA VAL A 392 -15.85 17.42 -19.93
C VAL A 392 -16.54 16.58 -18.86
N ALA A 393 -15.80 15.75 -18.12
CA ALA A 393 -16.32 14.96 -17.00
C ALA A 393 -16.94 15.87 -15.92
N GLU A 394 -16.28 16.97 -15.54
CA GLU A 394 -16.81 17.96 -14.58
C GLU A 394 -18.11 18.61 -15.09
N SER A 395 -18.20 18.86 -16.40
CA SER A 395 -19.41 19.43 -16.99
C SER A 395 -20.59 18.47 -16.99
N LEU A 396 -20.33 17.16 -16.99
CA LEU A 396 -21.34 16.10 -16.94
C LEU A 396 -21.79 15.82 -15.51
N ASP A 397 -20.85 15.76 -14.56
CA ASP A 397 -21.10 15.65 -13.13
C ASP A 397 -20.21 16.63 -12.33
N PRO A 398 -20.75 17.82 -11.98
CA PRO A 398 -19.99 18.85 -11.26
C PRO A 398 -19.68 18.51 -9.80
N SER A 399 -20.20 17.39 -9.28
CA SER A 399 -20.00 16.93 -7.90
C SER A 399 -19.14 15.67 -7.80
N TRP A 400 -18.70 15.10 -8.92
CA TRP A 400 -17.92 13.86 -8.92
C TRP A 400 -16.53 14.07 -8.31
N PRO A 401 -16.22 13.47 -7.15
CA PRO A 401 -15.04 13.86 -6.35
C PRO A 401 -13.73 13.58 -7.07
N LEU A 402 -13.56 12.42 -7.70
CA LEU A 402 -12.30 12.04 -8.35
C LEU A 402 -11.91 12.99 -9.50
N THR A 403 -12.89 13.40 -10.31
CA THR A 403 -12.68 14.39 -11.38
C THR A 403 -12.26 15.74 -10.81
N LEU A 404 -12.88 16.17 -9.72
CA LEU A 404 -12.58 17.44 -9.08
C LEU A 404 -11.18 17.43 -8.45
N ILE A 405 -10.78 16.34 -7.82
CA ILE A 405 -9.44 16.14 -7.25
C ILE A 405 -8.39 16.18 -8.37
N ARG A 406 -8.56 15.42 -9.46
CA ARG A 406 -7.66 15.49 -10.62
C ARG A 406 -7.57 16.91 -11.18
N LEU A 407 -8.70 17.58 -11.44
CA LEU A 407 -8.68 18.96 -11.91
C LEU A 407 -8.00 19.93 -10.94
N ALA A 408 -8.03 19.66 -9.64
CA ALA A 408 -7.31 20.46 -8.64
C ALA A 408 -5.79 20.29 -8.76
N GLU A 409 -5.31 19.08 -9.04
CA GLU A 409 -3.88 18.82 -9.33
C GLU A 409 -3.43 19.54 -10.61
N TYR A 410 -4.24 19.51 -11.67
CA TYR A 410 -3.97 20.28 -12.89
C TYR A 410 -3.98 21.79 -12.62
N ALA A 411 -4.93 22.28 -11.80
CA ALA A 411 -4.95 23.66 -11.37
C ALA A 411 -3.70 24.03 -10.56
N ALA A 412 -3.22 23.13 -9.69
CA ALA A 412 -1.98 23.30 -8.93
C ALA A 412 -0.79 23.46 -9.87
N ASP A 413 -0.63 22.56 -10.85
CA ASP A 413 0.46 22.61 -11.82
C ASP A 413 0.43 23.92 -12.62
N ARG A 414 -0.76 24.39 -13.01
CA ARG A 414 -0.96 25.69 -13.68
C ARG A 414 -0.76 26.93 -12.78
N GLY A 415 -0.44 26.75 -11.50
CA GLY A 415 -0.27 27.87 -10.56
C GLY A 415 -1.59 28.51 -10.13
N GLN A 416 -2.71 27.79 -10.22
CA GLN A 416 -4.07 28.29 -9.97
C GLN A 416 -4.60 27.84 -8.58
N ALA A 417 -3.94 28.28 -7.51
CA ALA A 417 -4.25 27.87 -6.14
C ALA A 417 -5.73 28.06 -5.77
N ASP A 418 -6.32 29.23 -6.07
CA ASP A 418 -7.74 29.51 -5.78
C ASP A 418 -8.69 28.53 -6.46
N ARG A 419 -8.39 28.13 -7.71
CA ARG A 419 -9.20 27.17 -8.45
C ARG A 419 -9.08 25.78 -7.84
N GLY A 420 -7.85 25.34 -7.53
CA GLY A 420 -7.61 24.04 -6.90
C GLY A 420 -8.31 23.93 -5.54
N ILE A 421 -8.19 24.94 -4.67
CA ILE A 421 -8.90 25.00 -3.38
C ILE A 421 -10.41 24.88 -3.60
N GLY A 422 -10.97 25.62 -4.55
CA GLY A 422 -12.41 25.57 -4.84
C GLY A 422 -12.89 24.21 -5.37
N LEU A 423 -12.04 23.48 -6.10
CA LEU A 423 -12.33 22.13 -6.58
C LEU A 423 -12.27 21.11 -5.44
N LEU A 424 -11.23 21.14 -4.59
CA LEU A 424 -11.07 20.26 -3.44
C LEU A 424 -12.20 20.42 -2.42
N GLN A 425 -12.59 21.68 -2.13
CA GLN A 425 -13.74 21.97 -1.27
C GLN A 425 -15.05 21.42 -1.84
N ARG A 426 -15.23 21.41 -3.17
CA ARG A 426 -16.41 20.81 -3.81
C ARG A 426 -16.38 19.30 -3.80
N ALA A 427 -15.19 18.70 -3.89
CA ALA A 427 -14.99 17.26 -3.76
C ALA A 427 -15.22 16.74 -2.32
N GLY A 428 -15.27 17.65 -1.34
CA GLY A 428 -15.41 17.28 0.07
C GLY A 428 -14.09 16.84 0.71
N VAL A 429 -12.95 17.21 0.12
CA VAL A 429 -11.63 16.97 0.71
C VAL A 429 -11.47 17.80 1.98
N GLU A 430 -10.98 17.16 3.04
CA GLU A 430 -10.82 17.76 4.36
C GLU A 430 -9.79 18.90 4.36
N ALA A 431 -9.93 19.82 5.32
CA ALA A 431 -9.12 21.03 5.34
C ALA A 431 -7.64 20.76 5.64
N ASP A 432 -7.33 19.67 6.34
CA ASP A 432 -5.97 19.24 6.71
C ASP A 432 -5.30 18.36 5.66
N ASP A 433 -6.00 18.03 4.57
CA ASP A 433 -5.42 17.33 3.42
C ASP A 433 -4.13 18.03 2.92
N PRO A 434 -3.05 17.28 2.63
CA PRO A 434 -1.77 17.85 2.23
C PRO A 434 -1.84 18.77 1.01
N LEU A 435 -2.66 18.44 0.01
CA LEU A 435 -2.82 19.26 -1.19
C LEU A 435 -3.60 20.54 -0.86
N VAL A 436 -4.61 20.47 0.01
CA VAL A 436 -5.32 21.67 0.49
C VAL A 436 -4.37 22.61 1.23
N GLN A 437 -3.56 22.09 2.16
CA GLN A 437 -2.57 22.87 2.91
C GLN A 437 -1.53 23.50 1.98
N LEU A 438 -1.03 22.74 0.99
CA LEU A 438 -0.10 23.22 -0.01
C LEU A 438 -0.68 24.40 -0.81
N LEU A 439 -1.91 24.27 -1.31
CA LEU A 439 -2.54 25.32 -2.10
C LEU A 439 -2.88 26.55 -1.26
N LEU A 440 -3.26 26.38 0.02
CA LEU A 440 -3.47 27.49 0.96
C LEU A 440 -2.16 28.26 1.21
N HIS A 441 -1.04 27.56 1.34
CA HIS A 441 0.28 28.18 1.51
C HIS A 441 0.65 29.07 0.31
N PHE A 442 0.37 28.60 -0.92
CA PHE A 442 0.67 29.34 -2.14
C PHE A 442 -0.49 30.22 -2.65
N GLN A 443 -1.57 30.36 -1.88
CA GLN A 443 -2.70 31.20 -2.24
C GLN A 443 -2.28 32.67 -2.27
N PRO A 444 -2.46 33.40 -3.39
CA PRO A 444 -2.14 34.82 -3.44
C PRO A 444 -3.02 35.63 -2.49
N VAL A 445 -2.42 36.19 -1.44
CA VAL A 445 -3.16 37.01 -0.47
C VAL A 445 -3.26 38.46 -0.99
N PRO A 446 -4.48 39.05 -1.06
CA PRO A 446 -4.63 40.47 -1.33
C PRO A 446 -3.80 41.31 -0.35
N ARG A 447 -3.33 42.48 -0.78
CA ARG A 447 -2.57 43.41 0.08
C ARG A 447 -3.51 44.46 0.68
N PRO A 448 -4.17 44.20 1.84
CA PRO A 448 -5.12 45.14 2.43
C PRO A 448 -4.43 46.41 2.93
N ASP A 449 -3.12 46.34 3.19
CA ASP A 449 -2.27 47.47 3.53
C ASP A 449 -2.13 48.46 2.35
N LEU A 450 -2.37 48.02 1.11
CA LEU A 450 -2.24 48.84 -0.08
C LEU A 450 -3.60 49.39 -0.54
N GLY A 451 -3.79 50.71 -0.37
CA GLY A 451 -5.01 51.37 -0.84
C GLY A 451 -5.21 51.23 -2.35
N ARG A 452 -6.44 50.92 -2.79
CA ARG A 452 -6.85 50.66 -4.20
C ARG A 452 -6.28 51.60 -5.28
N ASN A 453 -5.99 52.86 -4.97
CA ASN A 453 -5.44 53.85 -5.90
C ASN A 453 -3.93 54.15 -5.71
N GLN A 454 -3.26 53.51 -4.76
CA GLN A 454 -1.82 53.69 -4.53
C GLN A 454 -0.99 53.01 -5.62
N PRO A 455 0.29 53.42 -5.82
CA PRO A 455 1.24 52.71 -6.67
C PRO A 455 1.31 51.23 -6.28
N CYS A 456 1.31 50.35 -7.27
CA CYS A 456 1.34 48.92 -7.05
C CYS A 456 2.70 48.47 -6.50
N TRP A 457 2.69 47.48 -5.59
CA TRP A 457 3.88 46.92 -4.94
C TRP A 457 4.90 46.31 -5.92
N CYS A 458 4.44 45.80 -7.07
CA CYS A 458 5.28 45.24 -8.14
C CYS A 458 6.26 46.22 -8.84
N GLY A 459 6.31 47.50 -8.45
CA GLY A 459 7.22 48.48 -9.06
C GLY A 459 6.81 49.02 -10.45
N SER A 460 5.67 48.57 -11.02
CA SER A 460 5.21 49.01 -12.36
C SER A 460 4.81 50.49 -12.48
N GLY A 461 4.67 51.20 -11.36
CA GLY A 461 4.17 52.58 -11.30
C GLY A 461 2.67 52.74 -11.59
N ARG A 462 1.95 51.66 -11.92
CA ARG A 462 0.48 51.67 -12.12
C ARG A 462 -0.26 51.67 -10.77
N LYS A 463 -1.51 52.12 -10.76
CA LYS A 463 -2.39 52.01 -9.58
C LYS A 463 -2.68 50.54 -9.28
N TYR A 464 -2.69 50.14 -8.01
CA TYR A 464 -2.94 48.77 -7.58
C TYR A 464 -4.19 48.16 -8.24
N LYS A 465 -5.32 48.90 -8.26
CA LYS A 465 -6.57 48.46 -8.94
C LYS A 465 -6.48 48.11 -10.42
N ALA A 466 -5.51 48.67 -11.11
CA ALA A 466 -5.32 48.52 -12.55
C ALA A 466 -4.10 47.66 -12.88
N CYS A 467 -3.47 47.08 -11.84
CA CYS A 467 -2.27 46.27 -11.95
C CYS A 467 -2.52 44.89 -11.33
N HIS A 468 -2.35 44.77 -10.01
CA HIS A 468 -2.41 43.47 -9.30
C HIS A 468 -3.62 43.29 -8.40
N LEU A 469 -4.51 44.27 -8.24
CA LEU A 469 -5.73 44.04 -7.44
C LEU A 469 -6.61 43.00 -8.16
N HIS A 470 -6.86 41.87 -7.51
CA HIS A 470 -7.51 40.68 -8.09
C HIS A 470 -6.65 39.95 -9.15
N ARG A 471 -5.34 40.18 -9.13
CA ARG A 471 -4.32 39.53 -9.97
C ARG A 471 -3.02 39.38 -9.19
N GLU A 472 -3.12 39.26 -7.88
CA GLU A 472 -1.98 39.02 -7.02
C GLU A 472 -1.33 37.70 -7.44
N GLN A 473 -0.02 37.72 -7.60
CA GLN A 473 0.79 36.54 -7.90
C GLN A 473 2.00 36.59 -6.98
N LEU A 474 2.39 35.42 -6.47
CA LEU A 474 3.64 35.25 -5.75
C LEU A 474 4.82 35.53 -6.69
N SER A 475 5.93 36.03 -6.15
CA SER A 475 7.13 36.21 -6.96
C SER A 475 7.64 34.85 -7.47
N LEU A 476 8.47 34.83 -8.51
CA LEU A 476 9.04 33.56 -8.98
C LEU A 476 9.89 32.89 -7.88
N ALA A 477 10.58 33.68 -7.07
CA ALA A 477 11.31 33.19 -5.89
C ALA A 477 10.37 32.53 -4.87
N ASP A 478 9.22 33.14 -4.57
CA ASP A 478 8.25 32.55 -3.63
C ASP A 478 7.54 31.31 -4.21
N ARG A 479 7.51 31.16 -5.54
CA ARG A 479 6.94 29.99 -6.23
C ARG A 479 7.95 28.86 -6.45
N ALA A 480 9.25 29.08 -6.24
CA ALA A 480 10.25 28.02 -6.38
C ALA A 480 9.96 26.82 -5.45
N PRO A 481 9.65 26.99 -4.16
CA PRO A 481 9.25 25.86 -3.31
C PRO A 481 7.98 25.16 -3.80
N TRP A 482 7.06 25.88 -4.45
CA TRP A 482 5.86 25.28 -5.06
C TRP A 482 6.22 24.41 -6.27
N LEU A 483 7.10 24.89 -7.16
CA LEU A 483 7.58 24.12 -8.29
C LEU A 483 8.25 22.82 -7.83
N TYR A 484 9.07 22.89 -6.78
CA TYR A 484 9.65 21.70 -6.16
C TYR A 484 8.55 20.76 -5.65
N ALA A 485 7.59 21.27 -4.88
CA ALA A 485 6.48 20.46 -4.34
C ALA A 485 5.62 19.80 -5.44
N LYS A 486 5.39 20.46 -6.59
CA LYS A 486 4.67 19.89 -7.75
C LYS A 486 5.38 18.67 -8.33
N ALA A 487 6.71 18.68 -8.32
CA ALA A 487 7.51 17.56 -8.81
C ALA A 487 7.63 16.46 -7.74
N SER A 488 7.85 16.83 -6.47
CA SER A 488 7.90 15.89 -5.34
C SER A 488 6.60 15.12 -5.13
N SER A 489 5.44 15.73 -5.39
CA SER A 489 4.16 15.03 -5.26
C SER A 489 3.98 13.87 -6.24
N ARG A 490 4.87 13.72 -7.23
CA ARG A 490 4.86 12.61 -8.20
C ARG A 490 5.71 11.43 -7.79
N LEU A 491 6.52 11.55 -6.73
CA LEU A 491 7.41 10.48 -6.28
C LEU A 491 6.63 9.21 -5.92
N GLY A 492 5.54 9.34 -5.17
CA GLY A 492 4.70 8.21 -4.75
C GLY A 492 3.93 7.52 -5.88
N GLU A 493 3.85 8.13 -7.06
CA GLU A 493 3.17 7.54 -8.22
C GLU A 493 4.17 6.99 -9.25
N TRP A 494 5.30 7.68 -9.44
CA TRP A 494 6.22 7.39 -10.56
C TRP A 494 7.55 6.75 -10.14
N ALA A 495 7.84 6.69 -8.85
CA ALA A 495 9.14 6.28 -8.33
C ALA A 495 9.07 5.53 -6.99
N THR A 496 7.95 4.90 -6.64
CA THR A 496 7.77 4.18 -5.37
C THR A 496 8.88 3.15 -5.12
N ALA A 497 9.19 2.31 -6.10
CA ALA A 497 10.25 1.31 -5.97
C ALA A 497 11.63 1.94 -5.72
N GLU A 498 11.97 3.01 -6.43
CA GLU A 498 13.26 3.71 -6.27
C GLU A 498 13.34 4.48 -4.93
N MET A 499 12.22 5.04 -4.47
CA MET A 499 12.08 5.64 -3.14
C MET A 499 12.33 4.60 -2.04
N VAL A 500 11.68 3.43 -2.13
CA VAL A 500 11.86 2.34 -1.16
C VAL A 500 13.31 1.83 -1.17
N GLU A 501 13.86 1.51 -2.34
CA GLU A 501 15.26 1.06 -2.46
C GLU A 501 16.25 2.08 -1.87
N THR A 502 16.05 3.36 -2.14
CA THR A 502 16.92 4.43 -1.63
C THR A 502 16.74 4.63 -0.12
N ALA A 503 15.51 4.51 0.40
CA ALA A 503 15.22 4.60 1.83
C ALA A 503 15.78 3.40 2.62
N GLU A 504 15.75 2.19 2.07
CA GLU A 504 16.38 1.01 2.69
C GLU A 504 17.89 1.19 2.87
N VAL A 505 18.55 1.75 1.84
CA VAL A 505 19.97 2.11 1.92
C VAL A 505 20.22 3.17 3.00
N HIS A 506 19.31 4.13 3.15
CA HIS A 506 19.39 5.15 4.20
C HIS A 506 19.22 4.55 5.61
N ALA A 507 18.23 3.67 5.80
CA ALA A 507 17.93 3.01 7.06
C ALA A 507 19.00 1.98 7.50
N GLY A 508 19.83 1.50 6.56
CA GLY A 508 20.99 0.66 6.86
C GLY A 508 20.68 -0.82 7.12
N GLY A 509 19.52 -1.31 6.67
CA GLY A 509 19.15 -2.74 6.64
C GLY A 509 19.01 -3.46 7.99
N GLN A 510 19.12 -2.75 9.13
CA GLN A 510 18.97 -3.32 10.48
C GLN A 510 17.89 -2.62 11.33
N GLY A 511 17.31 -1.53 10.83
CA GLY A 511 16.14 -0.91 11.44
C GLY A 511 14.88 -1.63 10.96
N GLY A 512 13.96 -1.94 11.88
CA GLY A 512 12.63 -2.40 11.50
C GLY A 512 11.83 -1.28 10.81
N ASP A 513 10.52 -1.50 10.64
CA ASP A 513 9.63 -0.64 9.85
C ASP A 513 9.68 0.86 10.22
N ASP A 514 9.89 1.19 11.50
CA ASP A 514 10.05 2.57 11.97
C ASP A 514 11.21 3.31 11.26
N ALA A 515 12.35 2.63 11.07
CA ALA A 515 13.52 3.24 10.45
C ALA A 515 13.32 3.47 8.95
N LEU A 516 12.59 2.58 8.27
CA LEU A 516 12.24 2.75 6.87
C LEU A 516 11.25 3.90 6.69
N SER A 517 10.26 4.03 7.59
CA SER A 517 9.31 5.15 7.60
C SER A 517 9.99 6.50 7.82
N GLU A 518 10.91 6.59 8.79
CA GLU A 518 11.74 7.78 9.00
C GLU A 518 12.60 8.11 7.76
N ALA A 519 13.18 7.10 7.12
CA ALA A 519 13.98 7.27 5.92
C ALA A 519 13.17 7.78 4.72
N LEU A 520 11.97 7.25 4.50
CA LEU A 520 11.05 7.71 3.45
C LEU A 520 10.63 9.18 3.64
N ALA A 521 10.58 9.63 4.90
CA ALA A 521 10.27 11.02 5.24
C ALA A 521 11.48 11.96 5.15
N ASP A 522 12.71 11.46 4.99
CA ASP A 522 13.91 12.30 4.91
C ASP A 522 13.97 13.05 3.56
N PRO A 523 14.08 14.40 3.57
CA PRO A 523 14.20 15.20 2.35
C PRO A 523 15.36 14.81 1.43
N LEU A 524 16.46 14.25 1.96
CA LEU A 524 17.58 13.78 1.16
C LEU A 524 17.16 12.63 0.24
N VAL A 525 16.37 11.67 0.72
CA VAL A 525 15.89 10.54 -0.10
C VAL A 525 15.04 11.07 -1.25
N ALA A 526 14.04 11.90 -0.93
CA ALA A 526 13.15 12.49 -1.92
C ALA A 526 13.91 13.33 -2.96
N ASP A 527 14.83 14.20 -2.55
CA ASP A 527 15.60 15.06 -3.46
C ASP A 527 16.58 14.26 -4.34
N ALA A 528 17.18 13.19 -3.81
CA ALA A 528 18.06 12.30 -4.56
C ALA A 528 17.29 11.55 -5.66
N VAL A 529 16.16 10.92 -5.32
CA VAL A 529 15.31 10.25 -6.32
C VAL A 529 14.75 11.26 -7.31
N LEU A 530 14.41 12.47 -6.86
CA LEU A 530 13.87 13.51 -7.72
C LEU A 530 14.84 13.89 -8.85
N PHE A 531 16.13 14.07 -8.55
CA PHE A 531 17.10 14.55 -9.54
C PHE A 531 18.02 13.45 -10.08
N GLU A 532 18.71 12.71 -9.21
CA GLU A 532 19.58 11.61 -9.61
C GLU A 532 18.78 10.41 -10.17
N GLY A 533 17.54 10.20 -9.69
CA GLY A 533 16.57 9.23 -10.24
C GLY A 533 15.78 9.72 -11.48
N LEU A 534 16.08 10.92 -11.97
CA LEU A 534 15.48 11.53 -13.17
C LEU A 534 13.96 11.75 -13.11
N VAL A 535 13.34 11.72 -11.93
CA VAL A 535 11.90 11.97 -11.78
C VAL A 535 11.55 13.42 -12.14
N PHE A 536 12.38 14.40 -11.81
CA PHE A 536 12.20 15.81 -12.17
C PHE A 536 12.23 16.01 -13.69
N TYR A 537 13.09 15.27 -14.40
CA TYR A 537 13.12 15.26 -15.85
C TYR A 537 11.81 14.71 -16.43
N ARG A 538 11.32 13.58 -15.89
CA ARG A 538 10.03 12.99 -16.30
C ARG A 538 8.86 13.93 -16.00
N PHE A 539 8.88 14.60 -14.85
CA PHE A 539 7.91 15.63 -14.49
C PHE A 539 7.87 16.75 -15.52
N LEU A 540 9.01 17.33 -15.87
CA LEU A 540 9.05 18.40 -16.86
C LEU A 540 8.61 17.91 -18.25
N ALA A 541 8.99 16.69 -18.64
CA ALA A 541 8.59 16.10 -19.91
C ALA A 541 7.07 15.85 -20.01
N ARG A 542 6.41 15.45 -18.92
CA ARG A 542 4.97 15.11 -18.90
C ARG A 542 4.08 16.30 -18.54
N ARG A 543 4.48 17.13 -17.57
CA ARG A 543 3.66 18.20 -16.98
C ARG A 543 4.14 19.60 -17.36
N GLY A 544 5.29 19.74 -18.01
CA GLY A 544 5.90 21.04 -18.31
C GLY A 544 4.97 22.00 -19.07
N GLU A 545 4.15 21.50 -19.99
CA GLU A 545 3.20 22.32 -20.76
C GLU A 545 2.07 22.93 -19.91
N LEU A 546 1.82 22.41 -18.71
CA LEU A 546 0.86 22.98 -17.78
C LEU A 546 1.45 24.14 -16.98
N LEU A 547 2.75 24.14 -16.74
CA LEU A 547 3.40 25.10 -15.87
C LEU A 547 3.29 26.53 -16.44
N PRO A 548 3.19 27.56 -15.59
CA PRO A 548 3.45 28.93 -16.01
C PRO A 548 4.78 29.06 -16.75
N ASP A 549 4.84 29.86 -17.81
CA ASP A 549 6.02 29.98 -18.70
C ASP A 549 7.33 30.24 -17.92
N ASP A 550 7.27 31.04 -16.86
CA ASP A 550 8.43 31.39 -16.03
C ASP A 550 8.85 30.27 -15.06
N GLU A 551 7.90 29.49 -14.55
CA GLU A 551 8.19 28.26 -13.80
C GLU A 551 8.76 27.17 -14.71
N HIS A 552 8.24 27.04 -15.93
CA HIS A 552 8.77 26.09 -16.90
C HIS A 552 10.22 26.42 -17.28
N GLU A 553 10.54 27.71 -17.51
CA GLU A 553 11.92 28.14 -17.74
C GLU A 553 12.82 27.88 -16.53
N MET A 554 12.34 28.17 -15.32
CA MET A 554 13.06 27.89 -14.07
C MET A 554 13.31 26.38 -13.89
N ALA A 555 12.32 25.53 -14.14
CA ALA A 555 12.46 24.07 -14.09
C ALA A 555 13.53 23.56 -15.08
N ARG A 556 13.58 24.11 -16.29
CA ARG A 556 14.64 23.77 -17.26
C ARG A 556 16.03 24.14 -16.74
N GLN A 557 16.18 25.29 -16.09
CA GLN A 557 17.45 25.70 -15.50
C GLN A 557 17.86 24.77 -14.35
N TRP A 558 16.91 24.26 -13.57
CA TRP A 558 17.19 23.33 -12.47
C TRP A 558 17.77 22.01 -12.96
N LEU A 559 17.37 21.53 -14.14
CA LEU A 559 17.94 20.32 -14.76
C LEU A 559 19.42 20.47 -15.15
N ASP A 560 19.90 21.69 -15.33
CA ASP A 560 21.31 21.98 -15.68
C ASP A 560 22.19 22.16 -14.43
N VAL A 561 21.63 22.07 -13.22
CA VAL A 561 22.35 22.24 -11.95
C VAL A 561 22.63 20.89 -11.34
N ASP A 562 23.90 20.53 -11.16
CA ASP A 562 24.27 19.33 -10.38
C ASP A 562 24.32 19.62 -8.87
N ARG A 563 24.15 18.56 -8.08
CA ARG A 563 24.43 18.58 -6.64
C ARG A 563 25.92 18.79 -6.41
N SER A 564 26.26 19.57 -5.38
CA SER A 564 27.67 19.83 -5.03
C SER A 564 27.85 20.01 -3.52
N VAL A 565 29.12 20.06 -3.10
CA VAL A 565 29.52 20.42 -1.74
C VAL A 565 29.82 21.90 -1.68
N HIS A 566 29.18 22.58 -0.74
CA HIS A 566 29.23 24.03 -0.57
C HIS A 566 29.84 24.40 0.78
N GLU A 567 30.75 25.38 0.77
CA GLU A 567 31.27 26.02 1.99
C GLU A 567 30.43 27.25 2.34
N VAL A 568 30.07 27.40 3.61
CA VAL A 568 29.36 28.58 4.10
C VAL A 568 30.34 29.73 4.28
N VAL A 569 30.27 30.75 3.41
CA VAL A 569 31.15 31.93 3.44
C VAL A 569 30.64 32.99 4.42
N SER A 570 29.32 33.16 4.50
CA SER A 570 28.68 34.05 5.45
C SER A 570 27.24 33.62 5.71
N PHE A 571 26.74 33.86 6.93
CA PHE A 571 25.36 33.61 7.32
C PHE A 571 24.81 34.86 8.02
N ASP A 572 23.58 35.26 7.69
CA ASP A 572 22.96 36.48 8.24
C ASP A 572 22.35 36.29 9.64
N GLY A 573 22.20 35.03 10.07
CA GLY A 573 21.66 34.67 11.38
C GLY A 573 20.20 34.24 11.36
N GLU A 574 19.51 34.31 10.22
CA GLU A 574 18.12 33.86 10.06
C GLU A 574 18.00 32.84 8.93
N TYR A 575 17.95 33.30 7.67
CA TYR A 575 17.60 32.44 6.52
C TYR A 575 18.42 32.72 5.27
N ALA A 576 19.46 33.57 5.32
CA ALA A 576 20.29 33.85 4.17
C ALA A 576 21.77 33.53 4.41
N ALA A 577 22.38 32.87 3.43
CA ALA A 577 23.81 32.54 3.45
C ALA A 577 24.44 32.79 2.09
N ARG A 578 25.75 33.07 2.12
CA ARG A 578 26.58 32.97 0.93
C ARG A 578 27.22 31.59 0.92
N LEU A 579 26.90 30.81 -0.10
CA LEU A 579 27.43 29.47 -0.31
C LEU A 579 28.43 29.49 -1.46
N LYS A 580 29.58 28.85 -1.25
CA LYS A 580 30.59 28.67 -2.30
C LYS A 580 30.63 27.22 -2.74
N ASP A 581 30.32 26.97 -4.00
CA ASP A 581 30.48 25.65 -4.60
C ASP A 581 31.97 25.28 -4.68
N LEU A 582 32.36 24.17 -4.04
CA LEU A 582 33.75 23.73 -4.00
C LEU A 582 34.23 23.05 -5.28
N ARG A 583 33.30 22.65 -6.16
CA ARG A 583 33.60 22.04 -7.46
C ARG A 583 33.88 23.11 -8.52
N THR A 584 33.03 24.14 -8.59
CA THR A 584 33.12 25.21 -9.61
C THR A 584 33.86 26.45 -9.12
N GLY A 585 33.78 26.73 -7.81
CA GLY A 585 34.29 27.95 -7.19
C GLY A 585 33.29 29.12 -7.20
N ASP A 586 32.09 28.92 -7.74
CA ASP A 586 31.05 29.96 -7.81
C ASP A 586 30.46 30.25 -6.42
N GLU A 587 30.06 31.51 -6.21
CA GLU A 587 29.46 31.98 -4.95
C GLU A 587 28.02 32.47 -5.20
N HIS A 588 27.08 31.96 -4.40
CA HIS A 588 25.66 32.26 -4.50
C HIS A 588 25.13 32.82 -3.19
N ASP A 589 24.38 33.94 -3.27
CA ASP A 589 23.61 34.46 -2.15
C ASP A 589 22.26 33.71 -2.11
N VAL A 590 22.17 32.75 -1.20
CA VAL A 590 21.02 31.87 -1.00
C VAL A 590 20.09 32.46 0.05
N ILE A 591 18.79 32.40 -0.20
CA ILE A 591 17.73 32.84 0.72
C ILE A 591 16.80 31.67 1.08
N GLY A 592 16.13 31.78 2.23
CA GLY A 592 15.15 30.78 2.67
C GLY A 592 15.77 29.44 3.07
N LEU A 593 16.95 29.45 3.67
CA LEU A 593 17.64 28.22 4.09
C LEU A 593 16.79 27.41 5.08
N PRO A 594 16.57 26.09 4.83
CA PRO A 594 15.80 25.22 5.71
C PRO A 594 16.69 24.74 6.87
N VAL A 595 17.03 25.64 7.79
CA VAL A 595 17.92 25.34 8.94
C VAL A 595 17.26 25.69 10.27
N ASP A 596 17.28 24.74 11.20
CA ASP A 596 16.84 24.95 12.58
C ASP A 596 18.01 25.46 13.44
N GLY A 597 18.44 26.69 13.18
CA GLY A 597 19.42 27.39 14.02
C GLY A 597 20.63 27.96 13.29
N PRO A 598 21.64 28.44 14.03
CA PRO A 598 22.78 29.13 13.45
C PRO A 598 23.68 28.18 12.66
N VAL A 599 24.03 28.59 11.44
CA VAL A 599 24.99 27.88 10.59
C VAL A 599 26.40 28.44 10.80
N GLU A 600 27.39 27.57 11.02
CA GLU A 600 28.78 28.00 11.21
C GLU A 600 29.44 28.39 9.88
N VAL A 601 30.11 29.54 9.87
CA VAL A 601 30.94 29.95 8.73
C VAL A 601 32.12 28.99 8.60
N GLY A 602 32.32 28.44 7.40
CA GLY A 602 33.28 27.39 7.08
C GLY A 602 32.71 25.96 7.17
N ALA A 603 31.46 25.79 7.63
CA ALA A 603 30.78 24.49 7.56
C ALA A 603 30.57 24.07 6.10
N LEU A 604 30.53 22.75 5.87
CA LEU A 604 30.31 22.15 4.57
C LEU A 604 28.93 21.50 4.51
N TYR A 605 28.22 21.73 3.40
CA TYR A 605 26.93 21.12 3.14
C TYR A 605 26.87 20.55 1.72
N CYS A 606 26.28 19.38 1.57
CA CYS A 606 25.90 18.81 0.28
C CYS A 606 24.48 19.29 -0.06
N ALA A 607 24.31 19.87 -1.24
CA ALA A 607 23.05 20.50 -1.64
C ALA A 607 22.98 20.76 -3.15
N ARG A 608 21.77 21.04 -3.64
CA ARG A 608 21.53 21.61 -4.98
C ARG A 608 21.10 23.07 -4.84
N VAL A 609 21.99 23.98 -5.21
CA VAL A 609 21.74 25.43 -5.16
C VAL A 609 21.18 25.85 -6.52
N VAL A 610 19.88 26.10 -6.58
CA VAL A 610 19.14 26.35 -7.84
C VAL A 610 18.70 27.82 -7.99
N PRO A 611 18.61 28.34 -9.22
CA PRO A 611 18.13 29.70 -9.46
C PRO A 611 16.62 29.81 -9.20
N ALA A 612 16.18 30.90 -8.59
CA ALA A 612 14.79 31.19 -8.25
C ALA A 612 14.42 32.63 -8.65
N GLY A 613 14.38 32.89 -9.95
CA GLY A 613 14.33 34.25 -10.50
C GLY A 613 15.67 34.98 -10.35
N ASP A 614 15.70 36.09 -9.62
CA ASP A 614 16.93 36.86 -9.37
C ASP A 614 17.69 36.40 -8.10
N THR A 615 17.24 35.30 -7.46
CA THR A 615 17.81 34.77 -6.21
C THR A 615 18.21 33.30 -6.36
N TRP A 616 18.82 32.72 -5.32
CA TRP A 616 19.19 31.31 -5.25
C TRP A 616 18.56 30.65 -4.03
N GLN A 617 18.16 29.39 -4.18
CA GLN A 617 17.47 28.61 -3.13
C GLN A 617 17.97 27.17 -3.11
N VAL A 618 17.60 26.44 -2.04
CA VAL A 618 17.95 25.04 -1.82
C VAL A 618 16.70 24.26 -1.41
N PRO A 619 15.78 23.97 -2.35
CA PRO A 619 14.50 23.37 -2.02
C PRO A 619 14.61 21.94 -1.49
N GLY A 620 15.62 21.18 -1.93
CA GLY A 620 15.93 19.83 -1.45
C GLY A 620 16.65 19.75 -0.09
N GLY A 621 16.87 20.88 0.57
CA GLY A 621 17.52 20.91 1.88
C GLY A 621 19.05 20.90 1.86
N LEU A 622 19.63 20.96 3.07
CA LEU A 622 21.07 20.99 3.31
C LEU A 622 21.48 19.75 4.10
N VAL A 623 22.38 18.95 3.56
CA VAL A 623 22.94 17.79 4.28
C VAL A 623 24.34 18.15 4.79
N PRO A 624 24.61 18.09 6.10
CA PRO A 624 25.93 18.40 6.65
C PRO A 624 27.00 17.44 6.10
N VAL A 625 28.20 17.96 5.84
CA VAL A 625 29.35 17.15 5.38
C VAL A 625 30.52 17.35 6.31
N VAL A 626 31.10 16.26 6.81
CA VAL A 626 32.33 16.37 7.60
C VAL A 626 33.54 16.65 6.69
N PRO A 627 34.52 17.48 7.11
CA PRO A 627 35.64 17.87 6.26
C PRO A 627 36.45 16.71 5.67
N GLU A 628 36.54 15.59 6.38
CA GLU A 628 37.27 14.38 5.98
C GLU A 628 36.64 13.69 4.75
N GLU A 629 35.33 13.84 4.55
CA GLU A 629 34.59 13.18 3.49
C GLU A 629 34.44 14.01 2.23
N ARG A 630 34.74 15.32 2.32
CA ARG A 630 34.61 16.30 1.23
C ARG A 630 35.17 15.79 -0.10
N ASP A 631 36.41 15.33 -0.11
CA ASP A 631 37.09 14.94 -1.35
C ASP A 631 36.49 13.65 -1.94
N GLY A 632 36.01 12.75 -1.08
CA GLY A 632 35.32 11.52 -1.51
C GLY A 632 33.95 11.82 -2.11
N LEU A 633 33.17 12.68 -1.46
CA LEU A 633 31.86 13.08 -1.94
C LEU A 633 31.95 13.89 -3.24
N LEU A 634 32.91 14.82 -3.36
CA LEU A 634 33.13 15.56 -4.60
C LEU A 634 33.54 14.63 -5.76
N ALA A 635 34.32 13.58 -5.48
CA ALA A 635 34.67 12.59 -6.49
C ALA A 635 33.47 11.75 -6.92
N LEU A 636 32.61 11.34 -5.98
CA LEU A 636 31.37 10.63 -6.26
C LEU A 636 30.43 11.47 -7.14
N LEU A 637 30.15 12.71 -6.74
CA LEU A 637 29.25 13.61 -7.46
C LEU A 637 29.75 13.99 -8.86
N ALA A 638 31.05 13.82 -9.15
CA ALA A 638 31.63 14.06 -10.46
C ALA A 638 31.40 12.91 -11.47
N ASP A 639 30.95 11.74 -11.02
CA ASP A 639 30.78 10.52 -11.82
C ASP A 639 29.31 10.14 -12.06
N GLU A 640 28.40 11.13 -12.03
CA GLU A 640 26.95 10.95 -12.27
C GLU A 640 26.33 9.81 -11.42
N PRO A 641 26.38 9.91 -10.08
CA PRO A 641 25.95 8.83 -9.19
C PRO A 641 24.43 8.61 -9.21
N SER A 642 23.99 7.39 -8.86
CA SER A 642 22.56 7.12 -8.62
C SER A 642 22.07 7.78 -7.33
N ALA A 643 20.74 7.79 -7.14
CA ALA A 643 20.14 8.21 -5.87
C ALA A 643 20.66 7.37 -4.68
N THR A 644 20.72 6.04 -4.84
CA THR A 644 21.24 5.10 -3.85
C THR A 644 22.71 5.34 -3.51
N ASP A 645 23.56 5.69 -4.49
CA ASP A 645 24.97 6.01 -4.27
C ASP A 645 25.14 7.28 -3.41
N VAL A 646 24.40 8.34 -3.72
CA VAL A 646 24.44 9.62 -2.99
C VAL A 646 23.95 9.44 -1.56
N VAL A 647 22.76 8.84 -1.38
CA VAL A 647 22.16 8.62 -0.07
C VAL A 647 23.01 7.67 0.74
N GLY A 648 23.46 6.55 0.16
CA GLY A 648 24.34 5.61 0.83
C GLY A 648 25.66 6.24 1.28
N PHE A 649 26.20 7.21 0.53
CA PHE A 649 27.38 7.95 0.98
C PHE A 649 27.10 8.82 2.20
N LEU A 650 26.06 9.64 2.14
CA LEU A 650 25.73 10.62 3.19
C LEU A 650 25.17 9.97 4.47
N SER A 651 24.56 8.80 4.37
CA SER A 651 23.94 8.10 5.51
C SER A 651 24.98 7.42 6.41
N ARG A 652 26.13 7.00 5.86
CA ARG A 652 27.25 6.42 6.65
C ARG A 652 27.88 7.43 7.62
N SER A 653 27.67 8.71 7.37
CA SER A 653 28.32 9.83 8.04
C SER A 653 27.50 10.43 9.18
N GLY A 654 26.22 10.08 9.26
CA GLY A 654 25.25 10.59 10.25
C GLY A 654 25.05 9.73 11.50
N GLY A 655 25.70 8.56 11.57
CA GLY A 655 25.63 7.62 12.71
C GLY A 655 26.63 7.87 13.83
#